data_AF-A0A9P0QCN4-F1
#
_entry.id   AF-A0A9P0QCN4-F1
#
_cell.length_a   1.000
_cell.length_b   1.000
_cell.length_c   1.000
_cell.angle_alpha   90.00
_cell.angle_beta   90.00
_cell.angle_gamma   90.00
#
_symmetry.space_group_name_H-M   'P 1'
#
loop_
_entity.id
_entity.type
_entity.pdbx_description
1 polymer ?
#
loop_
_entity_poly.entity_id
_entity_poly.type
_entity_poly.pdbx_seq_one_letter_code
_entity_poly.pdbx_strand_id
1 'polypeptide(L)'
;MTLSWSPPIRLNPVKYKIAYDAIKEFVDSQGITQTQIIPKLEIALSSDVRSYTINELSPFTTYSVNVSAVPADNSYLPPTKVTVTTQMAAPQPMVKPDFYGVVNGEEIHVILPQASEEYGPISHYFLVVVPEDKKTIQKNPDQFLTDELITNVDKVKDNSNLPYIAAKFPQRNIPYTYHLGTGEVNDGFINHKLQHGKRYRIFVRAVVDTPQKHLYTSSPFSEFLSLDMREVPPGEPPSRPDPNTPSVDVSKVSSQKKDAGVFWIIGPIIAALLLSIILVILFILRKRRQPCKTPDQTAVTRPLIQADLNSSIAPSDPVEIRRLNFQTPAMISHPPIPISELAAHIEQLKANDNLKFSQEYESIEPGQTFTWDHSNMDVNKPKNRYANVIAYDHSRVILPSENGVLGTDYINANYCDGYRKHNAYVATQGPLQETFADFWRMCWELKSSTIVMMTKLEERTRIKCDQYWPTRGSETYGAMSVTITDVQELATYCIRTFQIHKEGHSERREVKQLQFTAWPDHGVPDHPAPFLQFLRRVRSLNPPEAGPIIVHCSAGVGRTGCFIVIDSMLERMRHEKTVDIYGHVTCLRAQRNYMVQTEDQYIFIHDSLLEAYVCGQTEVPARNLHAHIQRLMQLEPGENASGMEHEFKRLSKIKTDSTRFATANLPCNKHKNRLVSIKYLVKRYIT
;
A
#
# COMPACT_ATOMS: atom_id res chain seq x y z
N MET A 1 13.19 -9.47 -16.01
CA MET A 1 14.16 -9.75 -17.10
C MET A 1 13.40 -10.26 -18.31
N THR A 2 13.52 -9.63 -19.47
CA THR A 2 12.85 -10.08 -20.70
C THR A 2 13.85 -10.81 -21.59
N LEU A 3 13.52 -12.03 -21.98
CA LEU A 3 14.29 -12.87 -22.90
C LEU A 3 13.61 -12.85 -24.27
N SER A 4 14.41 -12.77 -25.33
CA SER A 4 13.93 -12.86 -26.72
C SER A 4 14.90 -13.70 -27.55
N TRP A 5 14.40 -14.65 -28.33
CA TRP A 5 15.23 -15.54 -29.16
C TRP A 5 14.61 -15.81 -30.54
N SER A 6 15.48 -16.12 -31.50
CA SER A 6 15.10 -16.52 -32.85
C SER A 6 14.87 -18.04 -32.95
N PRO A 7 14.09 -18.51 -33.95
CA PRO A 7 13.96 -19.93 -34.24
C PRO A 7 15.29 -20.60 -34.60
N PRO A 8 15.51 -21.85 -34.16
CA PRO A 8 16.63 -22.65 -34.63
C PRO A 8 16.56 -22.85 -36.15
N ILE A 9 17.70 -22.70 -36.84
CA ILE A 9 17.77 -22.76 -38.31
C ILE A 9 17.60 -24.21 -38.83
N ARG A 10 18.04 -25.21 -38.06
CA ARG A 10 18.10 -26.62 -38.47
C ARG A 10 17.13 -27.53 -37.68
N LEU A 11 16.18 -26.96 -36.94
CA LEU A 11 15.31 -27.72 -36.05
C LEU A 11 13.90 -27.10 -35.97
N ASN A 12 12.88 -27.96 -36.02
CA ASN A 12 11.50 -27.62 -35.68
C ASN A 12 11.20 -28.07 -34.24
N PRO A 13 11.30 -27.18 -33.24
CA PRO A 13 11.06 -27.57 -31.85
C PRO A 13 9.58 -27.75 -31.55
N VAL A 14 9.28 -28.71 -30.70
CA VAL A 14 7.93 -28.96 -30.18
C VAL A 14 7.60 -27.99 -29.04
N LYS A 15 8.63 -27.56 -28.30
CA LYS A 15 8.54 -26.60 -27.18
C LYS A 15 9.89 -25.93 -26.92
N TYR A 16 9.86 -24.79 -26.26
CA TYR A 16 11.05 -24.19 -25.65
C TYR A 16 11.08 -24.49 -24.16
N LYS A 17 12.28 -24.59 -23.61
CA LYS A 17 12.53 -24.74 -22.18
C LYS A 17 13.49 -23.64 -21.74
N ILE A 18 13.06 -22.85 -20.77
CA ILE A 18 13.90 -21.89 -20.08
C ILE A 18 14.23 -22.50 -18.73
N ALA A 19 15.51 -22.57 -18.37
CA ALA A 19 15.93 -22.96 -17.04
C ALA A 19 16.85 -21.88 -16.48
N TYR A 20 16.61 -21.41 -15.26
CA TYR A 20 17.47 -20.43 -14.63
C TYR A 20 17.76 -20.76 -13.17
N ASP A 21 18.97 -20.42 -12.76
CA ASP A 21 19.50 -20.65 -11.43
C ASP A 21 20.48 -19.52 -11.07
N ALA A 22 20.71 -19.33 -9.77
CA ALA A 22 21.70 -18.38 -9.29
C ALA A 22 22.28 -18.84 -7.96
N ILE A 23 23.55 -18.52 -7.75
CA ILE A 23 24.20 -18.59 -6.44
C ILE A 23 24.65 -17.19 -6.14
N LYS A 24 24.26 -16.68 -4.97
CA LYS A 24 24.55 -15.33 -4.54
C LYS A 24 25.30 -15.38 -3.23
N GLU A 25 26.42 -14.67 -3.17
CA GLU A 25 27.18 -14.48 -1.94
C GLU A 25 27.10 -13.01 -1.56
N PHE A 26 26.77 -12.73 -0.31
CA PHE A 26 26.68 -11.38 0.22
C PHE A 26 27.02 -11.36 1.70
N VAL A 27 27.39 -10.19 2.21
CA VAL A 27 27.64 -10.00 3.64
C VAL A 27 26.34 -9.56 4.32
N ASP A 28 25.93 -10.26 5.37
CA ASP A 28 24.74 -9.91 6.14
C ASP A 28 24.96 -8.72 7.08
N SER A 29 23.91 -8.29 7.78
CA SER A 29 23.99 -7.18 8.74
C SER A 29 24.89 -7.45 9.95
N GLN A 30 25.30 -8.70 10.17
CA GLN A 30 26.26 -9.10 11.21
C GLN A 30 27.69 -9.17 10.67
N GLY A 31 27.91 -8.85 9.39
CA GLY A 31 29.23 -8.93 8.77
C GLY A 31 29.65 -10.35 8.38
N ILE A 32 28.72 -11.30 8.35
CA ILE A 32 28.99 -12.70 8.00
C ILE A 32 28.66 -12.92 6.53
N THR A 33 29.55 -13.57 5.79
CA THR A 33 29.29 -13.99 4.41
C THR A 33 28.23 -15.07 4.39
N GLN A 34 27.09 -14.79 3.75
CA GLN A 34 26.00 -15.70 3.51
C GLN A 34 25.99 -16.12 2.03
N THR A 35 25.77 -17.41 1.79
CA THR A 35 25.55 -17.95 0.44
C THR A 35 24.08 -18.32 0.28
N GLN A 36 23.37 -17.59 -0.56
CA GLN A 36 21.99 -17.87 -0.95
C GLN A 36 21.97 -18.62 -2.27
N ILE A 37 21.44 -19.85 -2.23
CA ILE A 37 21.27 -20.69 -3.41
C ILE A 37 19.84 -20.53 -3.91
N ILE A 38 19.68 -19.97 -5.11
CA ILE A 38 18.40 -19.92 -5.79
C ILE A 38 18.27 -21.21 -6.61
N PRO A 39 17.31 -22.09 -6.25
CA PRO A 39 17.20 -23.40 -6.89
C PRO A 39 16.89 -23.24 -8.37
N LYS A 40 17.33 -24.21 -9.17
CA LYS A 40 17.07 -24.24 -10.60
C LYS A 40 15.56 -24.32 -10.87
N LEU A 41 15.03 -23.29 -11.51
CA LEU A 41 13.64 -23.20 -11.94
C LEU A 41 13.56 -23.47 -13.45
N GLU A 42 12.56 -24.25 -13.87
CA GLU A 42 12.36 -24.63 -15.26
C GLU A 42 10.96 -24.22 -15.74
N ILE A 43 10.90 -23.55 -16.88
CA ILE A 43 9.68 -23.06 -17.52
C ILE A 43 9.60 -23.68 -18.91
N ALA A 44 8.49 -24.34 -19.22
CA ALA A 44 8.21 -24.89 -20.54
C ALA A 44 7.25 -23.94 -21.30
N LEU A 45 7.62 -23.59 -22.53
CA LEU A 45 6.88 -22.68 -23.39
C LEU A 45 6.52 -23.39 -24.70
N SER A 46 5.42 -22.99 -25.33
CA SER A 46 5.00 -23.51 -26.63
C SER A 46 5.96 -23.08 -27.75
N SER A 47 5.95 -23.81 -28.87
CA SER A 47 6.90 -23.63 -29.99
C SER A 47 6.72 -22.33 -30.78
N ASP A 48 5.60 -21.63 -30.59
CA ASP A 48 5.26 -20.34 -31.19
C ASP A 48 5.79 -19.14 -30.39
N VAL A 49 6.14 -19.33 -29.11
CA VAL A 49 6.63 -18.25 -28.24
C VAL A 49 8.09 -17.92 -28.55
N ARG A 50 8.37 -16.62 -28.72
CA ARG A 50 9.70 -16.07 -29.05
C ARG A 50 10.27 -15.11 -28.02
N SER A 51 9.45 -14.71 -27.06
CA SER A 51 9.86 -13.84 -25.96
C SER A 51 9.13 -14.23 -24.68
N TYR A 52 9.81 -14.11 -23.55
CA TYR A 52 9.25 -14.40 -22.24
C TYR A 52 9.89 -13.51 -21.18
N THR A 53 9.07 -13.00 -20.25
CA THR A 53 9.54 -12.15 -19.16
C THR A 53 9.50 -12.92 -17.84
N ILE A 54 10.65 -12.97 -17.16
CA ILE A 54 10.78 -13.51 -15.81
C ILE A 54 10.68 -12.36 -14.81
N ASN A 55 9.72 -12.45 -13.90
CA ASN A 55 9.45 -11.50 -12.83
C ASN A 55 10.04 -11.98 -11.49
N GLU A 56 9.99 -11.13 -10.46
CA GLU A 56 10.38 -11.46 -9.08
C GLU A 56 11.82 -11.94 -8.87
N LEU A 57 12.74 -11.53 -9.74
CA LEU A 57 14.16 -11.83 -9.57
C LEU A 57 14.75 -11.02 -8.40
N SER A 58 15.51 -11.67 -7.53
CA SER A 58 16.29 -11.02 -6.47
C SER A 58 17.20 -9.91 -7.03
N PRO A 59 17.27 -8.71 -6.40
CA PRO A 59 18.18 -7.63 -6.77
C PRO A 59 19.66 -8.05 -6.69
N PHE A 60 20.51 -7.38 -7.46
CA PHE A 60 21.97 -7.63 -7.55
C PHE A 60 22.34 -9.12 -7.54
N THR A 61 21.71 -9.89 -8.41
CA THR A 61 21.89 -11.35 -8.48
C THR A 61 22.18 -11.74 -9.92
N THR A 62 23.27 -12.48 -10.13
CA THR A 62 23.65 -13.00 -11.45
C THR A 62 22.98 -14.33 -11.68
N TYR A 63 21.98 -14.34 -12.55
CA TYR A 63 21.29 -15.54 -12.99
C TYR A 63 21.98 -16.16 -14.19
N SER A 64 22.19 -17.47 -14.12
CA SER A 64 22.54 -18.33 -15.23
C SER A 64 21.25 -18.80 -15.87
N VAL A 65 20.97 -18.35 -17.10
CA VAL A 65 19.73 -18.62 -17.83
C VAL A 65 20.05 -19.46 -19.06
N ASN A 66 19.40 -20.61 -19.16
CA ASN A 66 19.52 -21.53 -20.27
C ASN A 66 18.23 -21.53 -21.07
N VAL A 67 18.31 -21.25 -22.36
CA VAL A 67 17.19 -21.41 -23.29
C VAL A 67 17.51 -22.57 -24.21
N SER A 68 16.66 -23.61 -24.19
CA SER A 68 16.79 -24.78 -25.06
C SER A 68 15.53 -25.01 -25.89
N ALA A 69 15.76 -25.39 -27.15
CA ALA A 69 14.74 -25.84 -28.07
C ALA A 69 14.62 -27.37 -27.95
N VAL A 70 13.43 -27.90 -27.68
CA VAL A 70 13.23 -29.35 -27.51
C VAL A 70 12.78 -29.97 -28.83
N PRO A 71 13.57 -30.85 -29.45
CA PRO A 71 13.22 -31.53 -30.70
C PRO A 71 12.18 -32.65 -30.46
N ALA A 72 11.53 -33.09 -31.54
CA ALA A 72 10.48 -34.13 -31.48
C ALA A 72 11.02 -35.52 -31.06
N ASP A 73 12.31 -35.78 -31.28
CA ASP A 73 13.00 -37.02 -30.90
C ASP A 73 13.60 -36.98 -29.48
N ASN A 74 13.39 -35.88 -28.73
CA ASN A 74 14.03 -35.61 -27.44
C ASN A 74 15.57 -35.70 -27.44
N SER A 75 16.22 -35.62 -28.61
CA SER A 75 17.68 -35.55 -28.68
C SER A 75 18.16 -34.28 -27.96
N TYR A 76 19.08 -34.44 -27.01
CA TYR A 76 19.57 -33.32 -26.21
C TYR A 76 20.57 -32.49 -27.02
N LEU A 77 20.25 -31.22 -27.25
CA LEU A 77 21.18 -30.23 -27.81
C LEU A 77 21.67 -29.28 -26.71
N PRO A 78 22.92 -28.80 -26.78
CA PRO A 78 23.46 -27.91 -25.76
C PRO A 78 22.64 -26.61 -25.68
N PRO A 79 22.17 -26.21 -24.48
CA PRO A 79 21.41 -24.98 -24.30
C PRO A 79 22.29 -23.75 -24.53
N THR A 80 21.70 -22.68 -25.05
CA THR A 80 22.36 -21.37 -25.04
C THR A 80 22.30 -20.82 -23.62
N LYS A 81 23.47 -20.62 -23.02
CA LYS A 81 23.62 -20.05 -21.68
C LYS A 81 23.84 -18.54 -21.78
N VAL A 82 23.02 -17.78 -21.06
CA VAL A 82 23.12 -16.33 -20.91
C VAL A 82 23.21 -16.03 -19.42
N THR A 83 24.20 -15.22 -19.02
CA THR A 83 24.29 -14.72 -17.64
C THR A 83 23.74 -13.31 -17.58
N VAL A 84 22.76 -13.07 -16.70
CA VAL A 84 22.13 -11.77 -16.53
C VAL A 84 22.19 -11.36 -15.06
N THR A 85 22.73 -10.18 -14.79
CA THR A 85 22.75 -9.60 -13.44
C THR A 85 21.61 -8.59 -13.30
N THR A 86 20.78 -8.75 -12.28
CA THR A 86 19.72 -7.80 -11.95
C THR A 86 20.29 -6.48 -11.40
N GLN A 87 19.52 -5.39 -11.52
CA GLN A 87 19.92 -4.09 -10.98
C GLN A 87 20.03 -4.13 -9.44
N MET A 88 20.87 -3.26 -8.89
CA MET A 88 20.97 -3.05 -7.44
C MET A 88 19.72 -2.35 -6.90
N ALA A 89 19.44 -2.54 -5.62
CA ALA A 89 18.36 -1.84 -4.91
C ALA A 89 18.87 -1.26 -3.59
N ALA A 90 18.06 -0.42 -2.93
CA ALA A 90 18.41 0.12 -1.63
C ALA A 90 18.59 -1.03 -0.61
N PRO A 91 19.55 -0.97 0.33
CA PRO A 91 19.81 -2.06 1.26
C PRO A 91 18.63 -2.25 2.22
N GLN A 92 18.56 -3.42 2.85
CA GLN A 92 17.50 -3.71 3.83
C GLN A 92 17.50 -2.72 5.01
N PRO A 93 16.34 -2.45 5.64
CA PRO A 93 16.27 -1.57 6.81
C PRO A 93 17.23 -2.01 7.93
N MET A 94 17.99 -1.06 8.47
CA MET A 94 18.92 -1.29 9.59
C MET A 94 18.23 -1.14 10.94
N VAL A 95 18.84 -1.71 11.99
CA VAL A 95 18.46 -1.43 13.39
C VAL A 95 18.99 -0.06 13.84
N LYS A 96 18.44 0.52 14.91
CA LYS A 96 18.90 1.82 15.46
C LYS A 96 20.32 1.69 16.07
N PRO A 97 21.12 2.77 16.10
CA PRO A 97 22.34 2.81 16.90
C PRO A 97 22.01 2.80 18.38
N ASP A 98 22.82 2.07 19.16
CA ASP A 98 22.60 1.89 20.60
C ASP A 98 23.64 2.65 21.43
N PHE A 99 23.21 3.13 22.60
CA PHE A 99 24.06 3.83 23.55
C PHE A 99 24.81 2.83 24.45
N TYR A 100 26.13 2.95 24.53
CA TYR A 100 26.93 2.12 25.41
C TYR A 100 27.19 2.82 26.76
N GLY A 101 27.78 4.02 26.73
CA GLY A 101 28.08 4.81 27.93
C GLY A 101 28.83 6.10 27.62
N VAL A 102 28.94 6.98 28.62
CA VAL A 102 29.78 8.20 28.56
C VAL A 102 31.21 7.87 28.98
N VAL A 103 32.20 8.43 28.28
CA VAL A 103 33.64 8.26 28.55
C VAL A 103 34.21 9.60 29.01
N ASN A 104 34.79 9.62 30.20
CA ASN A 104 35.46 10.80 30.80
C ASN A 104 34.60 12.08 30.86
N GLY A 105 33.27 11.96 30.80
CA GLY A 105 32.34 13.10 30.80
C GLY A 105 32.34 13.97 29.53
N GLU A 106 33.20 13.68 28.54
CA GLU A 106 33.34 14.48 27.32
C GLU A 106 32.88 13.78 26.04
N GLU A 107 32.83 12.44 26.05
CA GLU A 107 32.55 11.63 24.87
C GLU A 107 31.43 10.62 25.11
N ILE A 108 30.72 10.25 24.05
CA ILE A 108 29.67 9.24 24.11
C ILE A 108 30.08 8.04 23.26
N HIS A 109 30.20 6.87 23.91
CA HIS A 109 30.48 5.61 23.26
C HIS A 109 29.16 5.00 22.74
N VAL A 110 29.09 4.72 21.45
CA VAL A 110 27.90 4.16 20.76
C VAL A 110 28.23 2.88 20.02
N ILE A 111 27.20 2.05 19.79
CA ILE A 111 27.24 0.83 18.97
C ILE A 111 26.57 1.12 17.64
N LEU A 112 27.25 0.82 16.53
CA LEU A 112 26.80 1.15 15.19
C LEU A 112 26.26 -0.08 14.45
N PRO A 113 25.09 0.01 13.80
CA PRO A 113 24.55 -1.04 12.95
C PRO A 113 25.29 -1.11 11.61
N GLN A 114 25.35 -2.30 11.01
CA GLN A 114 25.82 -2.51 9.64
C GLN A 114 24.65 -2.91 8.73
N ALA A 115 24.65 -2.43 7.48
CA ALA A 115 23.68 -2.82 6.46
C ALA A 115 24.05 -4.16 5.83
N SER A 116 23.04 -4.95 5.46
CA SER A 116 23.25 -6.12 4.62
C SER A 116 23.55 -5.70 3.17
N GLU A 117 24.54 -6.35 2.56
CA GLU A 117 24.89 -6.17 1.14
C GLU A 117 24.06 -7.03 0.20
N GLU A 118 22.97 -7.65 0.70
CA GLU A 118 22.12 -8.53 -0.10
C GLU A 118 21.65 -7.82 -1.37
N TYR A 119 21.24 -6.56 -1.34
CA TYR A 119 20.69 -5.88 -2.52
C TYR A 119 21.71 -5.09 -3.34
N GLY A 120 22.99 -5.15 -2.98
CA GLY A 120 24.08 -4.46 -3.65
C GLY A 120 25.24 -4.15 -2.70
N PRO A 121 26.45 -3.93 -3.23
CA PRO A 121 27.62 -3.56 -2.44
C PRO A 121 27.42 -2.15 -1.86
N ILE A 122 27.74 -2.00 -0.57
CA ILE A 122 27.73 -0.69 0.08
C ILE A 122 29.01 0.05 -0.32
N SER A 123 28.89 1.30 -0.75
CA SER A 123 30.03 2.16 -1.03
C SER A 123 30.67 2.67 0.28
N HIS A 124 29.83 3.29 1.11
CA HIS A 124 30.26 3.90 2.37
C HIS A 124 29.06 4.11 3.31
N TYR A 125 29.38 4.36 4.58
CA TYR A 125 28.45 4.72 5.64
C TYR A 125 28.69 6.15 6.10
N PHE A 126 27.61 6.89 6.37
CA PHE A 126 27.65 8.16 7.08
C PHE A 126 27.10 7.98 8.49
N LEU A 127 27.86 8.44 9.49
CA LEU A 127 27.36 8.62 10.84
C LEU A 127 26.93 10.07 11.02
N VAL A 128 25.63 10.29 11.20
CA VAL A 128 25.04 11.64 11.29
C VAL A 128 24.65 11.92 12.73
N VAL A 129 25.06 13.08 13.23
CA VAL A 129 24.72 13.59 14.56
C VAL A 129 23.73 14.73 14.41
N VAL A 130 22.62 14.64 15.13
CA VAL A 130 21.52 15.58 15.09
C VAL A 130 21.35 16.16 16.50
N PRO A 131 21.77 17.40 16.74
CA PRO A 131 21.49 18.10 18.00
C PRO A 131 19.98 18.31 18.19
N GLU A 132 19.53 18.26 19.45
CA GLU A 132 18.15 18.55 19.80
C GLU A 132 17.83 20.04 19.54
N ASP A 133 16.91 20.28 18.61
CA ASP A 133 16.36 21.60 18.29
C ASP A 133 14.88 21.45 17.92
N LYS A 134 14.10 22.52 18.07
CA LYS A 134 12.66 22.55 17.76
C LYS A 134 12.38 22.15 16.30
N LYS A 135 13.32 22.41 15.40
CA LYS A 135 13.22 22.07 13.97
C LYS A 135 13.63 20.64 13.65
N THR A 136 14.51 20.02 14.45
CA THR A 136 15.06 18.68 14.19
C THR A 136 14.24 17.58 14.87
N ILE A 137 13.52 17.90 15.96
CA ILE A 137 12.79 16.90 16.76
C ILE A 137 11.66 16.18 16.02
N GLN A 138 11.04 16.85 15.03
CA GLN A 138 9.95 16.29 14.22
C GLN A 138 10.44 15.60 12.95
N LYS A 139 11.74 15.68 12.63
CA LYS A 139 12.29 15.12 11.40
C LYS A 139 12.68 13.66 11.58
N ASN A 140 12.55 12.87 10.52
CA ASN A 140 13.03 11.48 10.42
C ASN A 140 14.40 11.40 9.71
N PRO A 141 15.19 10.33 9.90
CA PRO A 141 16.53 10.19 9.32
C PRO A 141 16.60 10.40 7.80
N ASP A 142 15.59 9.93 7.05
CA ASP A 142 15.53 10.07 5.59
C ASP A 142 15.20 11.50 5.11
N GLN A 143 14.70 12.37 6.01
CA GLN A 143 14.44 13.78 5.69
C GLN A 143 15.71 14.66 5.76
N PHE A 144 16.82 14.12 6.24
CA PHE A 144 18.11 14.79 6.19
C PHE A 144 18.80 14.44 4.88
N LEU A 145 18.75 15.35 3.91
CA LEU A 145 19.35 15.13 2.59
C LEU A 145 20.88 15.09 2.69
N THR A 146 21.52 14.17 1.97
CA THR A 146 22.99 14.02 2.01
C THR A 146 23.69 15.31 1.56
N ASP A 147 23.16 15.98 0.54
CA ASP A 147 23.74 17.23 0.01
C ASP A 147 23.66 18.38 1.03
N GLU A 148 22.58 18.45 1.82
CA GLU A 148 22.45 19.42 2.92
C GLU A 148 23.47 19.14 4.03
N LEU A 149 23.62 17.87 4.41
CA LEU A 149 24.57 17.45 5.44
C LEU A 149 26.02 17.69 5.04
N ILE A 150 26.37 17.49 3.76
CA ILE A 150 27.70 17.81 3.23
C ILE A 150 27.92 19.33 3.20
N THR A 151 26.91 20.12 2.83
CA THR A 151 27.00 21.59 2.83
C THR A 151 27.14 22.17 4.25
N ASN A 152 26.62 21.46 5.26
CA ASN A 152 26.72 21.89 6.65
C ASN A 152 28.13 21.77 7.23
N VAL A 153 29.04 21.01 6.61
CA VAL A 153 30.41 20.78 7.12
C VAL A 153 31.14 22.10 7.43
N ASP A 154 30.98 23.12 6.58
CA ASP A 154 31.61 24.43 6.79
C ASP A 154 30.82 25.33 7.76
N LYS A 155 29.50 25.13 7.88
CA LYS A 155 28.58 26.00 8.64
C LYS A 155 28.40 25.62 10.10
N VAL A 156 28.74 24.39 10.47
CA VAL A 156 28.59 23.87 11.85
C VAL A 156 29.54 24.58 12.83
N LYS A 157 30.68 25.11 12.34
CA LYS A 157 31.59 25.94 13.15
C LYS A 157 30.90 27.21 13.69
N ASP A 158 29.97 27.78 12.91
CA ASP A 158 29.24 29.00 13.27
C ASP A 158 27.92 28.72 14.00
N ASN A 159 27.32 27.53 13.80
CA ASN A 159 26.06 27.14 14.42
C ASN A 159 26.06 25.69 14.92
N SER A 160 26.31 25.52 16.22
CA SER A 160 26.36 24.22 16.90
C SER A 160 25.02 23.45 16.98
N ASN A 161 23.91 24.02 16.49
CA ASN A 161 22.59 23.36 16.44
C ASN A 161 22.32 22.67 15.10
N LEU A 162 23.21 22.78 14.12
CA LEU A 162 23.01 22.16 12.81
C LEU A 162 23.33 20.65 12.84
N PRO A 163 22.52 19.81 12.16
CA PRO A 163 22.87 18.42 11.88
C PRO A 163 24.12 18.31 11.02
N TYR A 164 25.01 17.37 11.36
CA TYR A 164 26.29 17.19 10.66
C TYR A 164 26.67 15.72 10.55
N ILE A 165 27.55 15.42 9.59
CA ILE A 165 28.19 14.10 9.47
C ILE A 165 29.40 14.10 10.39
N ALA A 166 29.42 13.20 11.37
CA ALA A 166 30.53 13.05 12.31
C ALA A 166 31.66 12.18 11.75
N ALA A 167 31.32 11.18 10.93
CA ALA A 167 32.29 10.30 10.30
C ALA A 167 31.75 9.68 9.01
N LYS A 168 32.66 9.34 8.10
CA LYS A 168 32.37 8.53 6.90
C LYS A 168 33.25 7.29 6.90
N PHE A 169 32.62 6.12 6.84
CA PHE A 169 33.31 4.83 6.87
C PHE A 169 33.21 4.14 5.50
N PRO A 170 34.33 3.69 4.90
CA PRO A 170 34.31 2.83 3.72
C PRO A 170 33.57 1.51 3.96
N GLN A 171 33.07 0.87 2.89
CA GLN A 171 32.28 -0.37 2.87
C GLN A 171 32.54 -1.37 4.02
N ARG A 172 33.79 -1.81 4.22
CA ARG A 172 34.15 -2.86 5.18
C ARG A 172 34.70 -2.35 6.51
N ASN A 173 34.71 -1.04 6.69
CA ASN A 173 35.46 -0.37 7.75
C ASN A 173 34.55 0.37 8.74
N ILE A 174 33.23 0.16 8.69
CA ILE A 174 32.36 0.65 9.75
C ILE A 174 32.67 -0.10 11.06
N PRO A 175 33.15 0.60 12.11
CA PRO A 175 33.47 -0.06 13.37
C PRO A 175 32.18 -0.45 14.10
N TYR A 176 32.24 -1.50 14.90
CA TYR A 176 31.09 -1.93 15.69
C TYR A 176 30.76 -0.94 16.82
N THR A 177 31.78 -0.28 17.36
CA THR A 177 31.62 0.81 18.32
C THR A 177 32.34 2.07 17.86
N TYR A 178 31.87 3.23 18.30
CA TYR A 178 32.45 4.52 17.92
C TYR A 178 32.31 5.54 19.05
N HIS A 179 33.29 6.45 19.16
CA HIS A 179 33.30 7.53 20.14
C HIS A 179 32.78 8.82 19.49
N LEU A 180 31.66 9.34 19.96
CA LEU A 180 31.12 10.64 19.55
C LEU A 180 31.73 11.75 20.41
N GLY A 181 32.05 12.89 19.80
CA GLY A 181 32.55 14.06 20.50
C GLY A 181 34.07 14.15 20.62
N THR A 182 34.85 13.36 19.88
CA THR A 182 36.32 13.34 20.03
C THR A 182 37.00 14.63 19.55
N GLY A 183 36.39 15.36 18.63
CA GLY A 183 36.97 16.54 17.97
C GLY A 183 37.87 16.20 16.77
N GLU A 184 38.01 14.92 16.44
CA GLU A 184 38.89 14.44 15.38
C GLU A 184 38.25 14.51 13.98
N VAL A 185 39.08 14.52 12.95
CA VAL A 185 38.66 14.48 11.54
C VAL A 185 38.66 13.03 11.04
N ASN A 186 37.55 12.56 10.49
CA ASN A 186 37.39 11.23 9.91
C ASN A 186 36.88 11.33 8.46
N ASP A 187 37.73 10.93 7.49
CA ASP A 187 37.46 10.96 6.04
C ASP A 187 36.84 12.28 5.52
N GLY A 188 37.38 13.41 6.01
CA GLY A 188 36.96 14.77 5.61
C GLY A 188 35.82 15.38 6.46
N PHE A 189 35.30 14.64 7.45
CA PHE A 189 34.25 15.11 8.36
C PHE A 189 34.76 15.27 9.79
N ILE A 190 34.22 16.23 10.55
CA ILE A 190 34.68 16.54 11.91
C ILE A 190 33.69 15.97 12.93
N ASN A 191 34.19 15.14 13.85
CA ASN A 191 33.42 14.65 15.00
C ASN A 191 33.37 15.73 16.11
N HIS A 192 32.55 16.78 15.92
CA HIS A 192 32.52 17.92 16.83
C HIS A 192 32.30 17.54 18.31
N LYS A 193 33.05 18.20 19.21
CA LYS A 193 32.92 18.05 20.68
C LYS A 193 31.48 18.30 21.14
N LEU A 194 31.00 17.43 22.02
CA LEU A 194 29.64 17.51 22.56
C LEU A 194 29.58 18.52 23.71
N GLN A 195 28.41 19.13 23.89
CA GLN A 195 28.13 20.13 24.93
C GLN A 195 27.33 19.53 26.09
N HIS A 196 27.69 19.90 27.32
CA HIS A 196 26.92 19.54 28.53
C HIS A 196 25.53 20.17 28.52
N GLY A 197 24.54 19.46 29.09
CA GLY A 197 23.14 19.91 29.13
C GLY A 197 22.42 19.90 27.77
N LYS A 198 23.06 19.42 26.70
CA LYS A 198 22.48 19.30 25.37
C LYS A 198 22.31 17.83 24.99
N ARG A 199 21.21 17.52 24.32
CA ARG A 199 20.90 16.16 23.86
C ARG A 199 21.10 16.04 22.36
N TYR A 200 21.48 14.84 21.92
CA TYR A 200 21.78 14.52 20.53
C TYR A 200 21.08 13.22 20.16
N ARG A 201 20.76 13.04 18.89
CA ARG A 201 20.36 11.75 18.32
C ARG A 201 21.30 11.43 17.17
N ILE A 202 21.52 10.15 16.93
CA ILE A 202 22.35 9.72 15.80
C ILE A 202 21.60 8.74 14.91
N PHE A 203 22.02 8.67 13.65
CA PHE A 203 21.65 7.60 12.75
C PHE A 203 22.82 7.28 11.81
N VAL A 204 22.82 6.06 11.30
CA VAL A 204 23.77 5.59 10.30
C VAL A 204 23.06 5.51 8.95
N ARG A 205 23.70 6.00 7.88
CA ARG A 205 23.19 5.89 6.51
C ARG A 205 24.16 5.06 5.67
N ALA A 206 23.67 4.00 5.05
CA ALA A 206 24.44 3.16 4.14
C ALA A 206 24.11 3.52 2.69
N VAL A 207 25.13 3.86 1.89
CA VAL A 207 24.97 4.31 0.50
C VAL A 207 25.48 3.24 -0.46
N VAL A 208 24.71 2.91 -1.49
CA VAL A 208 25.06 1.90 -2.50
C VAL A 208 25.89 2.52 -3.63
N ASP A 209 26.85 1.78 -4.16
CA ASP A 209 27.69 2.21 -5.29
C ASP A 209 26.96 2.06 -6.64
N THR A 210 26.11 3.03 -7.01
CA THR A 210 25.39 3.04 -8.30
C THR A 210 25.60 4.30 -9.13
N PRO A 211 25.64 4.19 -10.48
CA PRO A 211 25.70 5.34 -11.39
C PRO A 211 24.41 6.17 -11.39
N GLN A 212 23.29 5.58 -10.97
CA GLN A 212 22.06 6.30 -10.63
C GLN A 212 22.24 6.83 -9.20
N LYS A 213 22.40 8.16 -9.05
CA LYS A 213 22.59 8.79 -7.75
C LYS A 213 21.35 8.53 -6.86
N HIS A 214 21.56 8.29 -5.56
CA HIS A 214 20.55 8.28 -4.47
C HIS A 214 19.97 6.93 -3.98
N LEU A 215 20.61 5.78 -4.17
CA LEU A 215 20.22 4.56 -3.43
C LEU A 215 20.91 4.49 -2.06
N TYR A 216 20.15 4.67 -0.99
CA TYR A 216 20.63 4.55 0.39
C TYR A 216 19.57 3.97 1.32
N THR A 217 19.99 3.50 2.49
CA THR A 217 19.10 3.18 3.61
C THR A 217 19.61 3.89 4.87
N SER A 218 18.73 4.49 5.66
CA SER A 218 19.08 5.11 6.94
C SER A 218 18.55 4.25 8.09
N SER A 219 19.34 4.10 9.15
CA SER A 219 18.86 3.51 10.40
C SER A 219 17.81 4.43 11.03
N PRO A 220 16.92 3.90 11.88
CA PRO A 220 16.17 4.73 12.81
C PRO A 220 17.10 5.55 13.71
N PHE A 221 16.57 6.61 14.31
CA PHE A 221 17.31 7.38 15.31
C PHE A 221 17.63 6.55 16.54
N SER A 222 18.80 6.81 17.13
CA SER A 222 19.09 6.41 18.50
C SER A 222 18.12 7.06 19.49
N GLU A 223 18.16 6.57 20.72
CA GLU A 223 17.64 7.33 21.86
C GLU A 223 18.41 8.65 22.03
N PHE A 224 17.84 9.58 22.78
CA PHE A 224 18.51 10.85 23.06
C PHE A 224 19.75 10.60 23.94
N LEU A 225 20.90 10.98 23.39
CA LEU A 225 22.22 10.87 23.99
C LEU A 225 22.60 12.20 24.64
N SER A 226 23.17 12.18 25.83
CA SER A 226 23.74 13.35 26.49
C SER A 226 24.94 12.95 27.34
N LEU A 227 25.85 13.91 27.58
CA LEU A 227 27.03 13.69 28.44
C LEU A 227 26.65 13.40 29.90
N ASP A 228 25.44 13.73 30.31
CA ASP A 228 24.94 13.51 31.67
C ASP A 228 24.36 12.09 31.89
N MET A 229 24.53 11.18 30.91
CA MET A 229 24.08 9.77 31.01
C MET A 229 25.10 8.89 31.74
N ARG A 230 24.74 7.62 31.98
CA ARG A 230 25.61 6.65 32.68
C ARG A 230 26.98 6.51 32.00
N GLU A 231 28.01 6.33 32.82
CA GLU A 231 29.35 5.98 32.34
C GLU A 231 29.39 4.57 31.75
N VAL A 232 30.42 4.31 30.96
CA VAL A 232 30.68 2.98 30.39
C VAL A 232 30.83 1.93 31.51
N PRO A 233 30.12 0.79 31.46
CA PRO A 233 30.29 -0.29 32.44
C PRO A 233 31.74 -0.83 32.46
N PRO A 234 32.25 -1.25 33.64
CA PRO A 234 33.58 -1.87 33.72
C PRO A 234 33.59 -3.20 32.94
N GLY A 235 34.50 -3.32 31.98
CA GLY A 235 34.64 -4.49 31.11
C GLY A 235 35.25 -4.13 29.76
N GLU A 236 35.55 -5.13 28.94
CA GLU A 236 35.94 -4.87 27.55
C GLU A 236 34.74 -4.34 26.75
N PRO A 237 34.97 -3.37 25.84
CA PRO A 237 33.91 -2.88 24.98
C PRO A 237 33.35 -4.03 24.12
N PRO A 238 32.04 -3.99 23.79
CA PRO A 238 31.42 -5.07 23.06
C PRO A 238 32.07 -5.14 21.67
N SER A 239 32.53 -6.32 21.29
CA SER A 239 33.04 -6.61 19.97
C SER A 239 31.95 -7.29 19.15
N ARG A 240 32.05 -7.18 17.83
CA ARG A 240 31.17 -7.94 16.93
C ARG A 240 31.40 -9.43 17.20
N PRO A 241 30.33 -10.25 17.33
CA PRO A 241 30.48 -11.69 17.52
C PRO A 241 31.33 -12.27 16.38
N ASP A 242 32.50 -12.82 16.72
CA ASP A 242 33.34 -13.52 15.75
C ASP A 242 32.76 -14.94 15.53
N PRO A 243 32.28 -15.27 14.34
CA PRO A 243 31.71 -16.59 14.06
C PRO A 243 32.73 -17.75 14.21
N ASN A 244 34.03 -17.45 14.30
CA ASN A 244 35.09 -18.45 14.48
C ASN A 244 35.55 -18.63 15.94
N THR A 245 35.03 -17.86 16.90
CA THR A 245 35.33 -18.06 18.32
C THR A 245 34.12 -18.64 19.07
N PRO A 246 34.29 -19.74 19.84
CA PRO A 246 33.21 -20.28 20.66
C PRO A 246 33.02 -19.35 21.87
N SER A 247 31.96 -18.54 21.85
CA SER A 247 31.55 -17.76 23.01
C SER A 247 30.86 -18.67 24.05
N VAL A 248 31.26 -18.49 25.31
CA VAL A 248 30.73 -19.20 26.48
C VAL A 248 29.28 -18.77 26.76
N ASP A 249 28.43 -19.76 27.05
CA ASP A 249 26.99 -19.68 27.29
C ASP A 249 26.53 -18.46 28.14
N VAL A 250 25.67 -17.61 27.56
CA VAL A 250 24.55 -17.00 28.29
C VAL A 250 23.28 -17.02 27.42
N SER A 251 22.32 -17.83 27.85
CA SER A 251 20.89 -17.88 27.46
C SER A 251 20.54 -18.22 26.00
N LYS A 252 20.37 -19.53 25.77
CA LYS A 252 19.69 -20.13 24.61
C LYS A 252 18.19 -19.77 24.58
N VAL A 253 17.75 -19.12 23.51
CA VAL A 253 16.38 -19.31 22.98
C VAL A 253 16.51 -20.19 21.74
N SER A 254 16.12 -21.46 21.89
CA SER A 254 16.26 -22.47 20.86
C SER A 254 15.28 -22.24 19.71
N SER A 255 15.78 -21.96 18.52
CA SER A 255 15.07 -22.26 17.28
C SER A 255 15.29 -23.74 16.94
N GLN A 256 14.45 -24.63 17.49
CA GLN A 256 14.39 -26.02 17.05
C GLN A 256 13.76 -26.08 15.64
N LYS A 257 14.62 -26.17 14.61
CA LYS A 257 14.26 -26.88 13.37
C LYS A 257 14.11 -28.35 13.75
N LYS A 258 12.90 -28.90 13.58
CA LYS A 258 12.69 -30.35 13.56
C LYS A 258 12.63 -30.80 12.11
N ASP A 259 13.67 -31.51 11.69
CA ASP A 259 13.55 -32.49 10.62
C ASP A 259 12.64 -33.62 11.12
N ALA A 260 11.61 -33.95 10.34
CA ALA A 260 10.78 -35.12 10.57
C ALA A 260 10.31 -35.74 9.25
N GLY A 261 10.92 -36.87 8.90
CA GLY A 261 10.23 -38.07 8.43
C GLY A 261 9.46 -37.98 7.11
N VAL A 262 10.20 -38.07 6.00
CA VAL A 262 9.71 -38.70 4.77
C VAL A 262 9.30 -40.13 5.15
N PHE A 263 8.01 -40.48 5.17
CA PHE A 263 7.49 -41.84 4.86
C PHE A 263 5.97 -42.02 5.05
N TRP A 264 5.22 -41.04 5.55
CA TRP A 264 3.75 -41.17 5.71
C TRP A 264 2.89 -40.40 4.69
N ILE A 265 3.51 -39.70 3.73
CA ILE A 265 2.81 -38.83 2.75
C ILE A 265 2.54 -39.53 1.40
N ILE A 266 3.19 -40.67 1.12
CA ILE A 266 3.19 -41.29 -0.22
C ILE A 266 1.89 -42.10 -0.49
N GLY A 267 1.26 -42.66 0.54
CA GLY A 267 0.05 -43.50 0.38
C GLY A 267 -1.19 -42.77 -0.18
N PRO A 268 -1.56 -41.57 0.34
CA PRO A 268 -2.76 -40.86 -0.11
C PRO A 268 -2.64 -40.26 -1.53
N ILE A 269 -1.42 -39.89 -1.94
CA ILE A 269 -1.15 -39.24 -3.24
C ILE A 269 -1.31 -40.22 -4.40
N ILE A 270 -0.92 -41.48 -4.21
CA ILE A 270 -1.07 -42.53 -5.23
C ILE A 270 -2.55 -42.89 -5.42
N ALA A 271 -3.33 -42.93 -4.34
CA ALA A 271 -4.77 -43.19 -4.42
C ALA A 271 -5.53 -42.06 -5.16
N ALA A 272 -5.15 -40.80 -4.93
CA ALA A 272 -5.73 -39.65 -5.62
C ALA A 272 -5.37 -39.60 -7.12
N LEU A 273 -4.17 -40.04 -7.48
CA LEU A 273 -3.71 -40.15 -8.88
C LEU A 273 -4.43 -41.26 -9.65
N LEU A 274 -4.74 -42.38 -9.01
CA LEU A 274 -5.53 -43.45 -9.65
C LEU A 274 -6.97 -43.03 -9.90
N LEU A 275 -7.57 -42.28 -8.98
CA LEU A 275 -8.95 -41.79 -9.11
C LEU A 275 -9.09 -40.72 -10.21
N SER A 276 -8.08 -39.86 -10.38
CA SER A 276 -8.07 -38.82 -11.42
C SER A 276 -7.91 -39.41 -12.82
N ILE A 277 -7.13 -40.49 -12.98
CA ILE A 277 -6.98 -41.18 -14.27
C ILE A 277 -8.30 -41.83 -14.71
N ILE A 278 -9.05 -42.43 -13.77
CA ILE A 278 -10.36 -43.03 -14.06
C ILE A 278 -11.38 -41.96 -14.53
N LEU A 279 -11.37 -40.77 -13.91
CA LEU A 279 -12.24 -39.66 -14.30
C LEU A 279 -11.89 -39.07 -15.67
N VAL A 280 -10.60 -39.01 -16.02
CA VAL A 280 -10.14 -38.54 -17.33
C VAL A 280 -10.53 -39.51 -18.45
N ILE A 281 -10.45 -40.82 -18.21
CA ILE A 281 -10.88 -41.84 -19.19
C ILE A 281 -12.39 -41.75 -19.44
N LEU A 282 -13.20 -41.56 -18.39
CA LEU A 282 -14.65 -41.33 -18.51
C LEU A 282 -14.99 -40.05 -19.30
N PHE A 283 -14.19 -38.99 -19.13
CA PHE A 283 -14.37 -37.73 -19.85
C PHE A 283 -14.02 -37.86 -21.35
N ILE A 284 -12.95 -38.59 -21.68
CA ILE A 284 -12.52 -38.81 -23.07
C ILE A 284 -13.51 -39.70 -23.83
N LEU A 285 -14.11 -40.71 -23.17
CA LEU A 285 -15.15 -41.55 -23.77
C LEU A 285 -16.44 -40.78 -24.04
N ARG A 286 -16.75 -39.75 -23.24
CA ARG A 286 -17.94 -38.90 -23.44
C ARG A 286 -17.77 -37.88 -24.57
N LYS A 287 -16.55 -37.42 -24.86
CA LYS A 287 -16.27 -36.39 -25.87
C LYS A 287 -16.21 -36.92 -27.31
N ARG A 288 -16.30 -38.24 -27.52
CA ARG A 288 -16.21 -38.88 -28.84
C ARG A 288 -17.52 -38.99 -29.63
N ARG A 289 -18.58 -38.31 -29.19
CA ARG A 289 -19.86 -38.26 -29.92
C ARG A 289 -20.35 -36.81 -30.08
N GLN A 290 -19.91 -36.12 -31.14
CA GLN A 290 -20.75 -35.24 -31.97
C GLN A 290 -19.93 -34.60 -33.13
N PRO A 291 -20.46 -34.51 -34.37
CA PRO A 291 -19.75 -33.98 -35.53
C PRO A 291 -20.08 -32.52 -35.89
N CYS A 292 -19.17 -31.94 -36.68
CA CYS A 292 -18.99 -30.55 -37.11
C CYS A 292 -19.93 -30.12 -38.28
N LYS A 293 -20.24 -28.81 -38.37
CA LYS A 293 -20.64 -28.11 -39.61
C LYS A 293 -19.98 -26.71 -39.68
N THR A 294 -19.41 -26.41 -40.85
CA THR A 294 -18.94 -25.11 -41.39
C THR A 294 -20.10 -24.35 -42.08
N PRO A 295 -19.95 -23.17 -42.77
CA PRO A 295 -18.84 -22.19 -42.95
C PRO A 295 -19.29 -20.70 -42.68
N ASP A 296 -18.42 -19.68 -42.71
CA ASP A 296 -18.01 -18.92 -43.90
C ASP A 296 -17.30 -17.57 -43.60
N GLN A 297 -16.46 -17.17 -44.54
CA GLN A 297 -15.63 -15.96 -44.55
C GLN A 297 -16.44 -14.72 -44.98
N THR A 298 -16.13 -13.54 -44.42
CA THR A 298 -15.89 -12.30 -45.19
C THR A 298 -15.46 -11.17 -44.25
N ALA A 299 -14.35 -10.53 -44.61
CA ALA A 299 -13.95 -9.24 -44.10
C ALA A 299 -14.37 -8.16 -45.12
N VAL A 300 -14.41 -6.91 -44.63
CA VAL A 300 -14.30 -5.62 -45.33
C VAL A 300 -15.59 -4.77 -45.40
N THR A 301 -15.38 -3.49 -45.05
CA THR A 301 -16.18 -2.25 -45.23
C THR A 301 -17.27 -1.88 -44.22
N ARG A 302 -17.04 -0.74 -43.53
CA ARG A 302 -17.92 -0.02 -42.59
C ARG A 302 -19.26 0.41 -43.24
N PRO A 303 -20.28 0.75 -42.44
CA PRO A 303 -20.48 2.18 -42.13
C PRO A 303 -20.75 2.49 -40.66
N LEU A 304 -20.48 3.74 -40.29
CA LEU A 304 -20.95 4.40 -39.07
C LEU A 304 -22.47 4.19 -38.92
N ILE A 305 -22.89 3.44 -37.90
CA ILE A 305 -24.30 3.34 -37.53
C ILE A 305 -24.60 4.50 -36.57
N GLN A 306 -25.54 5.34 -37.01
CA GLN A 306 -26.21 6.39 -36.25
C GLN A 306 -26.63 5.88 -34.88
N ALA A 307 -26.42 6.72 -33.86
CA ALA A 307 -27.06 6.58 -32.57
C ALA A 307 -28.55 6.29 -32.76
N ASP A 308 -29.01 5.17 -32.18
CA ASP A 308 -30.43 4.87 -32.07
C ASP A 308 -31.10 6.00 -31.30
N LEU A 309 -31.78 6.84 -32.07
CA LEU A 309 -32.56 7.97 -31.64
C LEU A 309 -33.88 7.46 -31.03
N ASN A 310 -33.82 6.77 -29.88
CA ASN A 310 -35.01 6.34 -29.14
C ASN A 310 -34.81 6.22 -27.60
N SER A 311 -33.95 7.06 -27.02
CA SER A 311 -34.05 7.44 -25.60
C SER A 311 -33.70 8.91 -25.42
N SER A 312 -34.72 9.76 -25.29
CA SER A 312 -34.63 11.22 -25.13
C SER A 312 -34.19 11.67 -23.73
N ILE A 313 -33.11 11.10 -23.20
CA ILE A 313 -32.41 11.60 -22.01
C ILE A 313 -30.91 11.41 -22.27
N ALA A 314 -30.17 12.50 -22.45
CA ALA A 314 -28.71 12.44 -22.51
C ALA A 314 -28.18 11.80 -21.21
N PRO A 315 -27.19 10.90 -21.26
CA PRO A 315 -26.69 10.22 -20.07
C PRO A 315 -26.17 11.27 -19.09
N SER A 316 -26.73 11.29 -17.88
CA SER A 316 -26.33 12.19 -16.81
C SER A 316 -25.24 11.58 -15.91
N ASP A 317 -24.95 10.29 -16.07
CA ASP A 317 -23.94 9.59 -15.28
C ASP A 317 -22.53 9.81 -15.86
N PRO A 318 -21.58 10.36 -15.08
CA PRO A 318 -20.23 10.62 -15.57
C PRO A 318 -19.52 9.38 -16.13
N VAL A 319 -19.79 8.20 -15.56
CA VAL A 319 -19.22 6.93 -16.03
C VAL A 319 -19.77 6.55 -17.41
N GLU A 320 -21.08 6.71 -17.63
CA GLU A 320 -21.70 6.46 -18.95
C GLU A 320 -21.19 7.46 -20.01
N ILE A 321 -21.14 8.75 -19.66
CA ILE A 321 -20.58 9.78 -20.54
C ILE A 321 -19.14 9.42 -20.94
N ARG A 322 -18.33 8.96 -19.99
CA ARG A 322 -16.95 8.53 -20.26
C ARG A 322 -16.90 7.30 -21.15
N ARG A 323 -17.74 6.30 -20.91
CA ARG A 323 -17.83 5.11 -21.77
C ARG A 323 -18.21 5.44 -23.21
N LEU A 324 -18.92 6.54 -23.45
CA LEU A 324 -19.24 7.02 -24.80
C LEU A 324 -18.10 7.83 -25.42
N ASN A 325 -17.44 8.71 -24.66
CA ASN A 325 -16.49 9.69 -25.20
C ASN A 325 -15.03 9.22 -25.20
N PHE A 326 -14.65 8.36 -24.26
CA PHE A 326 -13.26 7.93 -24.00
C PHE A 326 -13.16 6.42 -23.80
N GLN A 327 -13.86 5.66 -24.64
CA GLN A 327 -13.92 4.21 -24.55
C GLN A 327 -12.56 3.56 -24.85
N THR A 328 -12.03 2.78 -23.92
CA THR A 328 -10.82 1.95 -24.13
C THR A 328 -11.19 0.49 -24.42
N PRO A 329 -10.32 -0.31 -25.06
CA PRO A 329 -10.57 -1.74 -25.26
C PRO A 329 -10.89 -2.48 -23.96
N ALA A 330 -10.20 -2.13 -22.88
CA ALA A 330 -10.44 -2.71 -21.57
C ALA A 330 -11.80 -2.28 -20.98
N MET A 331 -12.21 -1.01 -21.14
CA MET A 331 -13.57 -0.60 -20.75
C MET A 331 -14.67 -1.38 -21.49
N ILE A 332 -14.44 -1.77 -22.76
CA ILE A 332 -15.38 -2.61 -23.52
C ILE A 332 -15.44 -4.03 -22.94
N SER A 333 -14.30 -4.59 -22.54
CA SER A 333 -14.24 -5.95 -21.97
C SER A 333 -14.76 -6.06 -20.54
N HIS A 334 -14.91 -4.93 -19.83
CA HIS A 334 -15.43 -4.88 -18.46
C HIS A 334 -16.75 -4.06 -18.40
N PRO A 335 -17.89 -4.61 -18.86
CA PRO A 335 -19.19 -3.95 -18.79
C PRO A 335 -19.75 -3.89 -17.35
N PRO A 336 -20.77 -3.05 -17.07
CA PRO A 336 -21.48 -3.06 -15.80
C PRO A 336 -22.02 -4.45 -15.43
N ILE A 337 -21.92 -4.80 -14.16
CA ILE A 337 -22.27 -6.10 -13.60
C ILE A 337 -23.66 -6.02 -12.93
N PRO A 338 -24.64 -6.84 -13.31
CA PRO A 338 -25.90 -6.95 -12.58
C PRO A 338 -25.69 -7.40 -11.13
N ILE A 339 -26.37 -6.79 -10.16
CA ILE A 339 -26.18 -7.14 -8.73
C ILE A 339 -26.53 -8.61 -8.43
N SER A 340 -27.42 -9.22 -9.22
CA SER A 340 -27.75 -10.65 -9.13
C SER A 340 -26.58 -11.57 -9.48
N GLU A 341 -25.67 -11.11 -10.35
CA GLU A 341 -24.51 -11.86 -10.82
C GLU A 341 -23.23 -11.50 -10.06
N LEU A 342 -23.25 -10.44 -9.25
CA LEU A 342 -22.09 -9.90 -8.54
C LEU A 342 -21.33 -10.97 -7.75
N ALA A 343 -22.03 -11.84 -7.02
CA ALA A 343 -21.40 -12.91 -6.25
C ALA A 343 -20.64 -13.90 -7.16
N ALA A 344 -21.26 -14.33 -8.25
CA ALA A 344 -20.64 -15.27 -9.19
C ALA A 344 -19.46 -14.62 -9.93
N HIS A 345 -19.59 -13.34 -10.28
CA HIS A 345 -18.52 -12.56 -10.91
C HIS A 345 -17.29 -12.45 -9.99
N ILE A 346 -17.48 -12.10 -8.71
CA ILE A 346 -16.38 -12.01 -7.74
C ILE A 346 -15.69 -13.37 -7.54
N GLU A 347 -16.44 -14.47 -7.43
CA GLU A 347 -15.84 -15.81 -7.32
C GLU A 347 -15.00 -16.17 -8.55
N GLN A 348 -15.43 -15.78 -9.75
CA GLN A 348 -14.64 -15.97 -10.97
C GLN A 348 -13.36 -15.12 -10.98
N LEU A 349 -13.41 -13.91 -10.42
CA LEU A 349 -12.24 -13.04 -10.31
C LEU A 349 -11.24 -13.53 -9.25
N LYS A 350 -11.72 -14.07 -8.12
CA LYS A 350 -10.89 -14.67 -7.05
C LYS A 350 -10.25 -16.00 -7.44
N ALA A 351 -10.78 -16.67 -8.46
CA ALA A 351 -10.24 -17.95 -8.91
C ALA A 351 -8.77 -17.84 -9.36
N ASN A 352 -8.03 -18.94 -9.24
CA ASN A 352 -6.60 -19.02 -9.59
C ASN A 352 -5.75 -17.94 -8.88
N ASP A 353 -5.96 -17.78 -7.57
CA ASP A 353 -5.21 -16.83 -6.73
C ASP A 353 -5.34 -15.38 -7.23
N ASN A 354 -6.58 -14.94 -7.42
CA ASN A 354 -6.92 -13.58 -7.88
C ASN A 354 -6.38 -13.20 -9.28
N LEU A 355 -5.92 -14.15 -10.11
CA LEU A 355 -5.30 -13.84 -11.41
C LEU A 355 -6.12 -12.87 -12.29
N LYS A 356 -7.44 -13.06 -12.33
CA LYS A 356 -8.32 -12.17 -13.13
C LYS A 356 -8.52 -10.80 -12.46
N PHE A 357 -8.50 -10.73 -11.13
CA PHE A 357 -8.48 -9.45 -10.43
C PHE A 357 -7.22 -8.67 -10.77
N SER A 358 -6.04 -9.30 -10.73
CA SER A 358 -4.78 -8.65 -11.11
C SER A 358 -4.83 -8.16 -12.56
N GLN A 359 -5.27 -8.99 -13.51
CA GLN A 359 -5.40 -8.61 -14.92
C GLN A 359 -6.36 -7.45 -15.13
N GLU A 360 -7.54 -7.49 -14.50
CA GLU A 360 -8.52 -6.42 -14.59
C GLU A 360 -7.95 -5.12 -14.00
N TYR A 361 -7.38 -5.16 -12.80
CA TYR A 361 -6.82 -4.00 -12.12
C TYR A 361 -5.64 -3.35 -12.88
N GLU A 362 -4.74 -4.17 -13.44
CA GLU A 362 -3.62 -3.69 -14.27
C GLU A 362 -4.07 -3.07 -15.58
N SER A 363 -5.22 -3.50 -16.12
CA SER A 363 -5.78 -2.95 -17.37
C SER A 363 -6.42 -1.56 -17.21
N ILE A 364 -6.60 -1.05 -15.97
CA ILE A 364 -7.27 0.22 -15.72
C ILE A 364 -6.43 1.38 -16.25
N GLU A 365 -6.78 1.84 -17.44
CA GLU A 365 -6.20 3.00 -18.11
C GLU A 365 -7.29 4.03 -18.46
N PRO A 366 -7.10 5.32 -18.15
CA PRO A 366 -8.07 6.35 -18.50
C PRO A 366 -8.08 6.70 -20.00
N GLY A 367 -7.11 6.23 -20.79
CA GLY A 367 -7.06 6.44 -22.25
C GLY A 367 -6.78 7.89 -22.68
N GLN A 368 -6.25 8.72 -21.78
CA GLN A 368 -5.94 10.13 -22.02
C GLN A 368 -4.63 10.52 -21.33
N THR A 369 -4.00 11.59 -21.80
CA THR A 369 -2.87 12.24 -21.14
C THR A 369 -3.34 13.45 -20.33
N PHE A 370 -2.63 13.75 -19.25
CA PHE A 370 -2.98 14.85 -18.33
C PHE A 370 -1.74 15.69 -18.03
N THR A 371 -1.95 16.95 -17.68
CA THR A 371 -0.90 17.87 -17.20
C THR A 371 -1.02 18.07 -15.69
N TRP A 372 0.07 18.50 -15.06
CA TRP A 372 0.16 18.79 -13.63
C TRP A 372 1.13 19.95 -13.36
N ASP A 373 1.12 20.94 -14.25
CA ASP A 373 2.07 22.03 -14.29
C ASP A 373 2.04 22.84 -12.99
N HIS A 374 0.84 23.09 -12.44
CA HIS A 374 0.69 23.82 -11.18
C HIS A 374 1.27 23.06 -9.99
N SER A 375 1.15 21.73 -9.99
CA SER A 375 1.74 20.88 -8.94
C SER A 375 3.27 20.92 -8.97
N ASN A 376 3.86 21.18 -10.14
CA ASN A 376 5.30 21.22 -10.39
C ASN A 376 5.94 22.61 -10.28
N MET A 377 5.16 23.68 -10.10
CA MET A 377 5.71 25.01 -9.83
C MET A 377 6.55 24.97 -8.56
N ASP A 378 7.72 25.64 -8.57
CA ASP A 378 8.66 25.58 -7.44
C ASP A 378 8.05 26.06 -6.11
N VAL A 379 7.13 27.04 -6.17
CA VAL A 379 6.37 27.53 -5.00
C VAL A 379 5.35 26.51 -4.47
N ASN A 380 4.88 25.59 -5.30
CA ASN A 380 3.85 24.60 -4.96
C ASN A 380 4.41 23.24 -4.58
N LYS A 381 5.63 22.89 -5.01
CA LYS A 381 6.29 21.62 -4.66
C LYS A 381 6.27 21.31 -3.15
N PRO A 382 6.57 22.26 -2.23
CA PRO A 382 6.52 22.01 -0.79
C PRO A 382 5.11 21.74 -0.25
N LYS A 383 4.06 22.12 -1.00
CA LYS A 383 2.66 21.88 -0.63
C LYS A 383 2.22 20.44 -0.91
N ASN A 384 3.06 19.63 -1.57
CA ASN A 384 2.78 18.24 -1.89
C ASN A 384 3.43 17.31 -0.85
N ARG A 385 2.61 16.50 -0.14
CA ARG A 385 3.11 15.53 0.85
C ARG A 385 4.01 14.47 0.21
N TYR A 386 3.71 14.12 -1.04
CA TYR A 386 4.49 13.17 -1.84
C TYR A 386 4.74 13.77 -3.22
N ALA A 387 6.01 13.89 -3.61
CA ALA A 387 6.38 14.48 -4.91
C ALA A 387 5.81 13.71 -6.11
N ASN A 388 5.57 12.41 -5.96
CA ASN A 388 4.98 11.57 -7.00
C ASN A 388 3.44 11.56 -6.99
N VAL A 389 2.77 12.24 -6.05
CA VAL A 389 1.31 12.35 -5.99
C VAL A 389 0.90 13.81 -6.18
N ILE A 390 0.51 14.13 -7.42
CA ILE A 390 0.20 15.49 -7.87
C ILE A 390 -1.29 15.68 -8.14
N ALA A 391 -1.74 16.92 -8.30
CA ALA A 391 -3.07 17.24 -8.78
C ALA A 391 -3.03 17.51 -10.30
N TYR A 392 -3.89 16.83 -11.07
CA TYR A 392 -4.07 17.13 -12.49
C TYR A 392 -4.70 18.50 -12.69
N ASP A 393 -4.20 19.27 -13.66
CA ASP A 393 -4.59 20.68 -13.81
C ASP A 393 -6.07 20.87 -14.14
N HIS A 394 -6.64 20.02 -14.99
CA HIS A 394 -8.01 20.18 -15.49
C HIS A 394 -9.09 19.93 -14.43
N SER A 395 -8.77 19.19 -13.37
CA SER A 395 -9.70 18.78 -12.31
C SER A 395 -9.26 19.27 -10.92
N ARG A 396 -8.14 19.99 -10.81
CA ARG A 396 -7.65 20.49 -9.52
C ARG A 396 -8.65 21.44 -8.89
N VAL A 397 -8.69 21.46 -7.57
CA VAL A 397 -9.37 22.55 -6.86
C VAL A 397 -8.54 23.81 -7.00
N ILE A 398 -9.17 24.89 -7.46
CA ILE A 398 -8.54 26.21 -7.61
C ILE A 398 -9.06 27.10 -6.50
N LEU A 399 -8.17 27.52 -5.61
CA LEU A 399 -8.52 28.45 -4.54
C LEU A 399 -8.49 29.89 -5.07
N PRO A 400 -9.32 30.82 -4.54
CA PRO A 400 -9.22 32.23 -4.89
C PRO A 400 -7.81 32.76 -4.60
N SER A 401 -7.18 33.41 -5.59
CA SER A 401 -5.84 33.96 -5.43
C SER A 401 -5.84 35.08 -4.39
N GLU A 402 -4.86 35.07 -3.49
CA GLU A 402 -4.72 36.09 -2.46
C GLU A 402 -3.69 37.14 -2.92
N ASN A 403 -4.12 38.40 -3.05
CA ASN A 403 -3.27 39.56 -3.37
C ASN A 403 -2.36 39.38 -4.60
N GLY A 404 -2.76 38.55 -5.57
CA GLY A 404 -1.95 38.24 -6.75
C GLY A 404 -0.68 37.43 -6.46
N VAL A 405 -0.54 36.86 -5.26
CA VAL A 405 0.62 36.04 -4.88
C VAL A 405 0.55 34.69 -5.59
N LEU A 406 1.58 34.37 -6.37
CA LEU A 406 1.70 33.13 -7.12
C LEU A 406 1.68 31.91 -6.16
N GLY A 407 0.92 30.87 -6.54
CA GLY A 407 0.80 29.62 -5.76
C GLY A 407 -0.24 29.65 -4.64
N THR A 408 -0.89 30.79 -4.39
CA THR A 408 -2.01 30.89 -3.42
C THR A 408 -3.30 30.26 -3.94
N ASP A 409 -3.41 30.01 -5.24
CA ASP A 409 -4.54 29.30 -5.85
C ASP A 409 -4.41 27.77 -5.79
N TYR A 410 -3.25 27.27 -5.36
CA TYR A 410 -2.92 25.85 -5.40
C TYR A 410 -3.13 25.15 -4.06
N ILE A 411 -3.81 24.01 -4.13
CA ILE A 411 -3.87 22.96 -3.11
C ILE A 411 -3.82 21.60 -3.81
N ASN A 412 -3.18 20.61 -3.21
CA ASN A 412 -3.14 19.24 -3.77
C ASN A 412 -4.48 18.54 -3.53
N ALA A 413 -5.45 18.84 -4.38
CA ALA A 413 -6.80 18.31 -4.35
C ALA A 413 -7.40 18.31 -5.75
N ASN A 414 -8.23 17.31 -6.06
CA ASN A 414 -8.98 17.23 -7.30
C ASN A 414 -10.45 16.97 -7.01
N TYR A 415 -11.32 17.55 -7.84
CA TYR A 415 -12.71 17.14 -7.88
C TYR A 415 -12.82 15.72 -8.42
N CYS A 416 -13.72 14.94 -7.82
CA CYS A 416 -14.01 13.58 -8.24
C CYS A 416 -15.51 13.39 -8.39
N ASP A 417 -15.89 12.66 -9.43
CA ASP A 417 -17.27 12.39 -9.76
C ASP A 417 -17.83 11.25 -8.91
N GLY A 418 -19.09 11.43 -8.52
CA GLY A 418 -19.93 10.38 -7.97
C GLY A 418 -20.88 9.82 -9.02
N TYR A 419 -21.71 8.88 -8.60
CA TYR A 419 -22.78 8.37 -9.44
C TYR A 419 -23.79 9.50 -9.77
N ARG A 420 -23.98 9.81 -11.06
CA ARG A 420 -24.88 10.89 -11.55
C ARG A 420 -24.67 12.26 -10.91
N LYS A 421 -23.48 12.52 -10.36
CA LYS A 421 -23.14 13.80 -9.73
C LYS A 421 -21.69 14.16 -10.03
N HIS A 422 -21.51 15.11 -10.95
CA HIS A 422 -20.19 15.70 -11.20
C HIS A 422 -19.67 16.42 -9.96
N ASN A 423 -18.36 16.33 -9.74
CA ASN A 423 -17.68 16.99 -8.62
C ASN A 423 -18.35 16.72 -7.27
N ALA A 424 -18.88 15.51 -7.06
CA ALA A 424 -19.54 15.12 -5.82
C ALA A 424 -18.58 15.11 -4.63
N TYR A 425 -17.30 14.85 -4.89
CA TYR A 425 -16.25 14.75 -3.89
C TYR A 425 -15.07 15.63 -4.25
N VAL A 426 -14.25 15.93 -3.24
CA VAL A 426 -12.87 16.41 -3.40
C VAL A 426 -11.94 15.39 -2.79
N ALA A 427 -11.10 14.77 -3.63
CA ALA A 427 -10.02 13.89 -3.18
C ALA A 427 -8.76 14.73 -2.93
N THR A 428 -8.26 14.73 -1.70
CA THR A 428 -7.11 15.55 -1.31
C THR A 428 -6.14 14.78 -0.41
N GLN A 429 -4.88 15.22 -0.36
CA GLN A 429 -3.89 14.68 0.57
C GLN A 429 -4.25 15.02 2.03
N GLY A 430 -3.67 14.28 2.98
CA GLY A 430 -3.63 14.68 4.38
C GLY A 430 -2.88 16.00 4.50
N PRO A 431 -3.50 17.09 5.02
CA PRO A 431 -2.87 18.41 5.06
C PRO A 431 -1.52 18.39 5.78
N LEU A 432 -0.55 19.10 5.23
CA LEU A 432 0.73 19.43 5.87
C LEU A 432 0.54 20.67 6.76
N GLN A 433 1.42 20.87 7.74
CA GLN A 433 1.37 22.03 8.64
C GLN A 433 1.34 23.36 7.86
N GLU A 434 2.12 23.46 6.79
CA GLU A 434 2.21 24.62 5.91
C GLU A 434 0.97 24.83 5.03
N THR A 435 0.09 23.83 4.95
CA THR A 435 -1.11 23.81 4.09
C THR A 435 -2.42 23.77 4.87
N PHE A 436 -2.39 23.86 6.21
CA PHE A 436 -3.62 23.88 7.02
C PHE A 436 -4.54 25.05 6.66
N ALA A 437 -3.97 26.24 6.44
CA ALA A 437 -4.71 27.41 6.02
C ALA A 437 -5.38 27.19 4.65
N ASP A 438 -4.65 26.64 3.68
CA ASP A 438 -5.17 26.30 2.36
C ASP A 438 -6.31 25.27 2.45
N PHE A 439 -6.18 24.26 3.31
CA PHE A 439 -7.19 23.23 3.51
C PHE A 439 -8.50 23.77 4.10
N TRP A 440 -8.43 24.57 5.17
CA TRP A 440 -9.64 25.15 5.75
C TRP A 440 -10.27 26.21 4.85
N ARG A 441 -9.45 26.98 4.13
CA ARG A 441 -9.93 27.89 3.09
C ARG A 441 -10.66 27.12 1.99
N MET A 442 -10.13 25.99 1.52
CA MET A 442 -10.83 25.09 0.60
C MET A 442 -12.19 24.65 1.15
N CYS A 443 -12.26 24.19 2.41
CA CYS A 443 -13.53 23.80 3.03
C CYS A 443 -14.56 24.92 3.01
N TRP A 444 -14.12 26.16 3.28
CA TRP A 444 -14.98 27.34 3.25
C TRP A 444 -15.45 27.70 1.83
N GLU A 445 -14.53 27.84 0.88
CA GLU A 445 -14.85 28.29 -0.48
C GLU A 445 -15.76 27.29 -1.21
N LEU A 446 -15.57 26.00 -0.97
CA LEU A 446 -16.40 24.95 -1.56
C LEU A 446 -17.73 24.73 -0.84
N LYS A 447 -17.98 25.44 0.27
CA LYS A 447 -19.16 25.23 1.14
C LYS A 447 -19.31 23.77 1.57
N SER A 448 -18.19 23.09 1.83
CA SER A 448 -18.17 21.70 2.25
C SER A 448 -18.54 21.59 3.74
N SER A 449 -19.56 20.80 4.05
CA SER A 449 -20.00 20.56 5.44
C SER A 449 -19.47 19.25 6.02
N THR A 450 -18.86 18.40 5.20
CA THR A 450 -18.40 17.07 5.61
C THR A 450 -16.98 16.79 5.14
N ILE A 451 -16.13 16.39 6.08
CA ILE A 451 -14.76 15.91 5.85
C ILE A 451 -14.70 14.44 6.24
N VAL A 452 -14.21 13.59 5.35
CA VAL A 452 -13.99 12.16 5.56
C VAL A 452 -12.49 11.90 5.64
N MET A 453 -12.01 11.53 6.82
CA MET A 453 -10.62 11.22 7.10
C MET A 453 -10.42 9.71 7.17
N MET A 454 -9.76 9.13 6.17
CA MET A 454 -9.58 7.69 6.00
C MET A 454 -8.26 7.16 6.59
N THR A 455 -7.69 7.84 7.59
CA THR A 455 -6.40 7.48 8.19
C THR A 455 -6.33 7.89 9.65
N LYS A 456 -5.49 7.19 10.41
CA LYS A 456 -4.96 7.73 11.67
C LYS A 456 -3.91 8.80 11.36
N LEU A 457 -3.60 9.64 12.35
CA LEU A 457 -2.51 10.61 12.23
C LEU A 457 -1.17 9.91 12.03
N GLU A 458 -0.97 8.81 12.75
CA GLU A 458 0.25 8.02 12.75
C GLU A 458 -0.08 6.53 12.65
N GLU A 459 0.72 5.80 11.85
CA GLU A 459 0.62 4.35 11.65
C GLU A 459 2.03 3.76 11.70
N ARG A 460 2.28 2.84 12.64
CA ARG A 460 3.61 2.23 12.91
C ARG A 460 4.74 3.25 12.96
N THR A 461 4.60 4.31 13.76
CA THR A 461 5.58 5.40 13.90
C THR A 461 5.74 6.35 12.71
N ARG A 462 4.98 6.14 11.64
CA ARG A 462 5.00 7.00 10.44
C ARG A 462 3.81 7.93 10.44
N ILE A 463 4.08 9.23 10.42
CA ILE A 463 3.05 10.26 10.25
C ILE A 463 2.42 10.09 8.86
N LYS A 464 1.10 9.88 8.85
CA LYS A 464 0.26 9.78 7.65
C LYS A 464 -0.48 11.08 7.39
N CYS A 465 -0.83 11.81 8.44
CA CYS A 465 -1.51 13.10 8.35
C CYS A 465 -1.17 13.90 9.60
N ASP A 466 -0.88 15.19 9.42
CA ASP A 466 -0.72 16.10 10.54
C ASP A 466 -2.11 16.51 11.06
N GLN A 467 -2.20 16.83 12.35
CA GLN A 467 -3.46 17.24 12.95
C GLN A 467 -3.80 18.67 12.54
N TYR A 468 -4.77 18.83 11.64
CA TYR A 468 -5.20 20.12 11.10
C TYR A 468 -6.37 20.75 11.88
N TRP A 469 -6.66 20.27 13.09
CA TRP A 469 -7.80 20.74 13.89
C TRP A 469 -7.39 20.99 15.35
N PRO A 470 -8.09 21.89 16.07
CA PRO A 470 -7.81 22.13 17.48
C PRO A 470 -8.26 20.95 18.34
N THR A 471 -7.45 20.59 19.35
CA THR A 471 -7.84 19.57 20.34
C THR A 471 -8.90 20.11 21.31
N ARG A 472 -8.91 21.43 21.57
CA ARG A 472 -9.87 22.12 22.42
C ARG A 472 -10.01 23.59 22.01
N GLY A 473 -11.20 24.16 22.21
CA GLY A 473 -11.43 25.58 21.95
C GLY A 473 -11.30 25.92 20.46
N SER A 474 -10.61 27.03 20.16
CA SER A 474 -10.48 27.55 18.81
C SER A 474 -9.01 27.74 18.43
N GLU A 475 -8.67 27.41 17.19
CA GLU A 475 -7.41 27.74 16.54
C GLU A 475 -7.66 28.52 15.25
N THR A 476 -6.66 29.28 14.81
CA THR A 476 -6.71 30.08 13.59
C THR A 476 -5.72 29.54 12.57
N TYR A 477 -6.20 29.28 11.35
CA TYR A 477 -5.41 28.80 10.21
C TYR A 477 -5.56 29.79 9.05
N GLY A 478 -4.60 30.70 8.90
CA GLY A 478 -4.74 31.83 7.97
C GLY A 478 -5.92 32.72 8.37
N ALA A 479 -6.81 33.05 7.43
CA ALA A 479 -8.03 33.82 7.70
C ALA A 479 -9.18 32.99 8.31
N MET A 480 -8.98 31.69 8.55
CA MET A 480 -10.01 30.79 9.05
C MET A 480 -9.87 30.57 10.55
N SER A 481 -10.92 30.88 11.31
CA SER A 481 -11.06 30.46 12.70
C SER A 481 -11.86 29.16 12.75
N VAL A 482 -11.30 28.14 13.41
CA VAL A 482 -11.90 26.81 13.53
C VAL A 482 -12.06 26.50 15.02
N THR A 483 -13.29 26.31 15.46
CA THR A 483 -13.64 25.97 16.84
C THR A 483 -14.17 24.55 16.90
N ILE A 484 -13.58 23.69 17.74
CA ILE A 484 -14.14 22.36 18.02
C ILE A 484 -15.27 22.46 19.04
N THR A 485 -16.43 21.88 18.71
CA THR A 485 -17.66 22.02 19.51
C THR A 485 -18.13 20.70 20.10
N ASP A 486 -17.91 19.58 19.40
CA ASP A 486 -18.31 18.25 19.86
C ASP A 486 -17.35 17.18 19.34
N VAL A 487 -17.14 16.13 20.13
CA VAL A 487 -16.31 14.97 19.79
C VAL A 487 -17.02 13.69 20.24
N GLN A 488 -17.26 12.79 19.30
CA GLN A 488 -17.87 11.48 19.55
C GLN A 488 -16.89 10.39 19.12
N GLU A 489 -16.28 9.73 20.09
CA GLU A 489 -15.40 8.59 19.86
C GLU A 489 -16.21 7.29 19.86
N LEU A 490 -16.14 6.54 18.77
CA LEU A 490 -16.78 5.24 18.60
C LEU A 490 -15.70 4.18 18.33
N ALA A 491 -16.08 2.91 18.34
CA ALA A 491 -15.13 1.81 18.26
C ALA A 491 -14.25 1.81 16.99
N THR A 492 -14.80 2.26 15.86
CA THR A 492 -14.15 2.15 14.54
C THR A 492 -14.01 3.48 13.81
N TYR A 493 -14.57 4.56 14.36
CA TYR A 493 -14.45 5.92 13.83
C TYR A 493 -14.69 6.97 14.91
N CYS A 494 -14.28 8.20 14.65
CA CYS A 494 -14.51 9.38 15.49
C CYS A 494 -15.25 10.44 14.67
N ILE A 495 -16.21 11.14 15.28
CA ILE A 495 -16.89 12.29 14.68
C ILE A 495 -16.50 13.54 15.46
N ARG A 496 -16.03 14.57 14.76
CA ARG A 496 -15.75 15.90 15.32
C ARG A 496 -16.65 16.93 14.64
N THR A 497 -17.30 17.77 15.42
CA THR A 497 -18.09 18.90 14.90
C THR A 497 -17.33 20.20 15.12
N PHE A 498 -17.13 20.95 14.05
CA PHE A 498 -16.45 22.23 14.03
C PHE A 498 -17.41 23.35 13.66
N GLN A 499 -17.21 24.51 14.27
CA GLN A 499 -17.74 25.78 13.79
C GLN A 499 -16.59 26.53 13.13
N ILE A 500 -16.74 26.86 11.84
CA ILE A 500 -15.74 27.60 11.08
C ILE A 500 -16.26 29.00 10.76
N HIS A 501 -15.33 29.95 10.75
CA HIS A 501 -15.58 31.36 10.47
C HIS A 501 -14.41 31.94 9.69
N LYS A 502 -14.70 32.70 8.63
CA LYS A 502 -13.69 33.41 7.85
C LYS A 502 -13.65 34.87 8.28
N GLU A 503 -12.45 35.40 8.52
CA GLU A 503 -12.25 36.81 8.84
C GLU A 503 -12.93 37.73 7.80
N GLY A 504 -13.56 38.80 8.27
CA GLY A 504 -14.32 39.73 7.44
C GLY A 504 -15.71 39.24 6.99
N HIS A 505 -16.11 38.01 7.32
CA HIS A 505 -17.46 37.48 7.04
C HIS A 505 -18.24 37.31 8.35
N SER A 506 -19.52 37.68 8.39
CA SER A 506 -20.34 37.47 9.61
C SER A 506 -20.84 36.03 9.78
N GLU A 507 -20.83 35.25 8.70
CA GLU A 507 -21.33 33.88 8.66
C GLU A 507 -20.46 32.93 9.50
N ARG A 508 -21.12 31.98 10.15
CA ARG A 508 -20.49 30.79 10.76
C ARG A 508 -21.09 29.55 10.13
N ARG A 509 -20.25 28.56 9.83
CA ARG A 509 -20.67 27.31 9.21
C ARG A 509 -20.28 26.13 10.08
N GLU A 510 -21.15 25.13 10.13
CA GLU A 510 -20.84 23.86 10.76
C GLU A 510 -20.16 22.93 9.75
N VAL A 511 -19.07 22.30 10.17
CA VAL A 511 -18.37 21.25 9.42
C VAL A 511 -18.16 20.04 10.31
N LYS A 512 -18.53 18.85 9.84
CA LYS A 512 -18.30 17.59 10.55
C LYS A 512 -17.16 16.82 9.90
N GLN A 513 -16.14 16.46 10.69
CA GLN A 513 -15.12 15.52 10.28
C GLN A 513 -15.47 14.13 10.82
N LEU A 514 -15.50 13.14 9.94
CA LEU A 514 -15.66 11.74 10.26
C LEU A 514 -14.33 11.02 9.96
N GLN A 515 -13.64 10.59 11.02
CA GLN A 515 -12.36 9.89 10.92
C GLN A 515 -12.55 8.39 11.10
N PHE A 516 -12.30 7.59 10.06
CA PHE A 516 -12.29 6.14 10.16
C PHE A 516 -10.96 5.65 10.76
N THR A 517 -11.01 4.95 11.89
CA THR A 517 -9.83 4.54 12.68
C THR A 517 -9.55 3.04 12.61
N ALA A 518 -10.43 2.26 11.99
CA ALA A 518 -10.31 0.80 11.88
C ALA A 518 -9.68 0.30 10.57
N TRP A 519 -9.14 1.19 9.72
CA TRP A 519 -8.35 0.76 8.57
C TRP A 519 -6.94 0.34 9.04
N PRO A 520 -6.46 -0.87 8.69
CA PRO A 520 -5.15 -1.34 9.13
C PRO A 520 -3.98 -0.66 8.41
N ASP A 521 -2.81 -0.65 9.07
CA ASP A 521 -1.60 -0.03 8.50
C ASP A 521 -1.13 -0.70 7.20
N HIS A 522 -1.36 -2.00 7.06
CA HIS A 522 -1.09 -2.79 5.85
C HIS A 522 -2.37 -3.44 5.34
N GLY A 523 -2.54 -3.43 4.02
CA GLY A 523 -3.68 -4.03 3.34
C GLY A 523 -4.98 -3.26 3.55
N VAL A 524 -6.06 -4.02 3.73
CA VAL A 524 -7.45 -3.55 3.81
C VAL A 524 -8.14 -4.11 5.06
N PRO A 525 -9.25 -3.51 5.53
CA PRO A 525 -10.01 -4.08 6.64
C PRO A 525 -10.38 -5.54 6.38
N ASP A 526 -10.25 -6.40 7.40
CA ASP A 526 -10.55 -7.83 7.28
C ASP A 526 -12.00 -8.13 6.88
N HIS A 527 -12.91 -7.22 7.23
CA HIS A 527 -14.35 -7.30 6.99
C HIS A 527 -14.90 -5.91 6.60
N PRO A 528 -15.76 -5.81 5.57
CA PRO A 528 -16.38 -4.55 5.15
C PRO A 528 -17.35 -3.90 6.15
N ALA A 529 -18.01 -4.67 7.01
CA ALA A 529 -19.09 -4.18 7.87
C ALA A 529 -18.81 -2.85 8.61
N PRO A 530 -17.67 -2.67 9.33
CA PRO A 530 -17.39 -1.39 9.99
C PRO A 530 -17.28 -0.21 9.02
N PHE A 531 -16.72 -0.47 7.82
CA PHE A 531 -16.57 0.54 6.79
C PHE A 531 -17.92 0.91 6.17
N LEU A 532 -18.78 -0.07 5.89
CA LEU A 532 -20.14 0.16 5.39
C LEU A 532 -20.99 0.95 6.40
N GLN A 533 -20.86 0.65 7.70
CA GLN A 533 -21.52 1.42 8.76
C GLN A 533 -21.03 2.87 8.79
N PHE A 534 -19.72 3.07 8.71
CA PHE A 534 -19.11 4.40 8.63
C PHE A 534 -19.63 5.20 7.43
N LEU A 535 -19.70 4.58 6.24
CA LEU A 535 -20.22 5.22 5.03
C LEU A 535 -21.69 5.63 5.16
N ARG A 536 -22.54 4.75 5.72
CA ARG A 536 -23.95 5.09 6.02
C ARG A 536 -24.03 6.29 6.97
N ARG A 537 -23.14 6.34 7.98
CA ARG A 537 -23.08 7.47 8.92
C ARG A 537 -22.67 8.77 8.23
N VAL A 538 -21.66 8.75 7.36
CA VAL A 538 -21.26 9.91 6.54
C VAL A 538 -22.45 10.43 5.73
N ARG A 539 -23.13 9.56 4.96
CA ARG A 539 -24.30 9.96 4.16
C ARG A 539 -25.43 10.55 5.00
N SER A 540 -25.68 9.99 6.19
CA SER A 540 -26.75 10.46 7.09
C SER A 540 -26.49 11.85 7.68
N LEU A 541 -25.21 12.23 7.78
CA LEU A 541 -24.80 13.50 8.40
C LEU A 541 -24.44 14.58 7.38
N ASN A 542 -24.24 14.21 6.10
CA ASN A 542 -23.97 15.19 5.05
C ASN A 542 -25.25 15.89 4.60
N PRO A 543 -25.37 17.22 4.74
CA PRO A 543 -26.55 17.95 4.29
C PRO A 543 -26.75 17.88 2.76
N PRO A 544 -27.99 17.79 2.25
CA PRO A 544 -28.28 17.74 0.81
C PRO A 544 -27.74 18.95 0.02
N GLU A 545 -27.81 20.13 0.63
CA GLU A 545 -27.39 21.42 0.08
C GLU A 545 -25.89 21.73 0.26
N ALA A 546 -25.14 20.84 0.91
CA ALA A 546 -23.71 21.02 1.10
C ALA A 546 -22.95 20.91 -0.24
N GLY A 547 -21.79 21.56 -0.29
CA GLY A 547 -20.82 21.38 -1.36
C GLY A 547 -20.24 19.96 -1.42
N PRO A 548 -19.15 19.75 -2.20
CA PRO A 548 -18.54 18.43 -2.31
C PRO A 548 -18.07 17.88 -0.96
N ILE A 549 -18.20 16.57 -0.76
CA ILE A 549 -17.63 15.90 0.42
C ILE A 549 -16.11 15.86 0.24
N ILE A 550 -15.37 16.39 1.21
CA ILE A 550 -13.91 16.34 1.18
C ILE A 550 -13.47 14.99 1.73
N VAL A 551 -12.72 14.22 0.95
CA VAL A 551 -12.24 12.89 1.34
C VAL A 551 -10.72 12.85 1.26
N HIS A 552 -10.06 12.49 2.36
CA HIS A 552 -8.61 12.42 2.41
C HIS A 552 -8.10 11.20 3.18
N CYS A 553 -6.87 10.81 2.89
CA CYS A 553 -6.11 9.85 3.69
C CYS A 553 -4.72 10.46 3.96
N SER A 554 -3.63 9.74 3.63
CA SER A 554 -2.29 10.33 3.53
C SER A 554 -2.06 11.02 2.17
N ALA A 555 -2.02 10.25 1.07
CA ALA A 555 -1.81 10.80 -0.28
C ALA A 555 -3.10 11.26 -0.98
N GLY A 556 -4.27 10.86 -0.47
CA GLY A 556 -5.56 11.20 -1.07
C GLY A 556 -5.93 10.39 -2.31
N VAL A 557 -5.43 9.15 -2.46
CA VAL A 557 -5.63 8.33 -3.67
C VAL A 557 -6.10 6.90 -3.39
N GLY A 558 -5.49 6.20 -2.43
CA GLY A 558 -5.81 4.79 -2.13
C GLY A 558 -7.12 4.60 -1.36
N ARG A 559 -7.09 4.76 -0.02
CA ARG A 559 -8.28 4.63 0.84
C ARG A 559 -9.38 5.64 0.50
N THR A 560 -8.97 6.84 0.08
CA THR A 560 -9.86 7.87 -0.47
C THR A 560 -10.63 7.36 -1.69
N GLY A 561 -9.93 6.74 -2.66
CA GLY A 561 -10.58 6.16 -3.83
C GLY A 561 -11.54 5.03 -3.47
N CYS A 562 -11.17 4.16 -2.51
CA CYS A 562 -12.06 3.10 -2.02
C CYS A 562 -13.39 3.67 -1.50
N PHE A 563 -13.32 4.72 -0.68
CA PHE A 563 -14.51 5.39 -0.16
C PHE A 563 -15.41 5.93 -1.26
N ILE A 564 -14.84 6.69 -2.21
CA ILE A 564 -15.62 7.31 -3.28
C ILE A 564 -16.30 6.27 -4.17
N VAL A 565 -15.58 5.20 -4.54
CA VAL A 565 -16.12 4.13 -5.40
C VAL A 565 -17.22 3.36 -4.68
N ILE A 566 -17.00 2.95 -3.43
CA ILE A 566 -18.01 2.18 -2.69
C ILE A 566 -19.27 3.04 -2.49
N ASP A 567 -19.15 4.32 -2.12
CA ASP A 567 -20.31 5.20 -1.94
C ASP A 567 -21.10 5.40 -3.24
N SER A 568 -20.39 5.66 -4.35
CA SER A 568 -21.00 5.83 -5.67
C SER A 568 -21.68 4.55 -6.15
N MET A 569 -21.04 3.40 -5.99
CA MET A 569 -21.61 2.12 -6.42
C MET A 569 -22.79 1.68 -5.54
N LEU A 570 -22.78 1.97 -4.23
CA LEU A 570 -23.95 1.75 -3.38
C LEU A 570 -25.15 2.59 -3.82
N GLU A 571 -24.92 3.80 -4.32
CA GLU A 571 -25.98 4.62 -4.91
C GLU A 571 -26.48 4.05 -6.23
N ARG A 572 -25.57 3.69 -7.13
CA ARG A 572 -25.90 3.03 -8.40
C ARG A 572 -26.72 1.76 -8.20
N MET A 573 -26.34 0.91 -7.25
CA MET A 573 -27.09 -0.32 -6.90
C MET A 573 -28.54 -0.04 -6.50
N ARG A 574 -28.83 1.10 -5.86
CA ARG A 574 -30.20 1.47 -5.47
C ARG A 574 -31.05 1.81 -6.69
N HIS A 575 -30.47 2.53 -7.65
CA HIS A 575 -31.18 3.06 -8.82
C HIS A 575 -31.22 2.11 -10.02
N GLU A 576 -30.11 1.46 -10.36
CA GLU A 576 -29.96 0.70 -11.62
C GLU A 576 -29.90 -0.81 -11.43
N LYS A 577 -29.72 -1.29 -10.19
CA LYS A 577 -29.49 -2.72 -9.90
C LYS A 577 -28.25 -3.29 -10.62
N THR A 578 -27.28 -2.43 -10.91
CA THR A 578 -25.97 -2.78 -11.47
C THR A 578 -24.85 -2.11 -10.67
N VAL A 579 -23.63 -2.60 -10.83
CA VAL A 579 -22.40 -1.94 -10.39
C VAL A 579 -21.41 -1.86 -11.55
N ASP A 580 -20.60 -0.81 -11.60
CA ASP A 580 -19.55 -0.64 -12.60
C ASP A 580 -18.28 -0.15 -11.93
N ILE A 581 -17.65 -1.06 -11.20
CA ILE A 581 -16.48 -0.75 -10.37
C ILE A 581 -15.30 -0.37 -11.28
N TYR A 582 -15.07 -1.15 -12.33
CA TYR A 582 -14.04 -0.89 -13.34
C TYR A 582 -14.21 0.51 -13.97
N GLY A 583 -15.38 0.79 -14.53
CA GLY A 583 -15.67 2.06 -15.20
C GLY A 583 -15.55 3.26 -14.26
N HIS A 584 -16.03 3.14 -13.01
CA HIS A 584 -15.93 4.22 -12.04
C HIS A 584 -14.48 4.48 -11.62
N VAL A 585 -13.67 3.45 -11.39
CA VAL A 585 -12.24 3.63 -11.08
C VAL A 585 -11.50 4.24 -12.26
N THR A 586 -11.78 3.82 -13.50
CA THR A 586 -11.22 4.45 -14.70
C THR A 586 -11.59 5.93 -14.80
N CYS A 587 -12.83 6.30 -14.46
CA CYS A 587 -13.26 7.68 -14.38
C CYS A 587 -12.48 8.48 -13.32
N LEU A 588 -12.34 7.94 -12.11
CA LEU A 588 -11.57 8.59 -11.05
C LEU A 588 -10.09 8.75 -11.40
N ARG A 589 -9.47 7.76 -12.07
CA ARG A 589 -8.08 7.84 -12.53
C ARG A 589 -7.84 8.89 -13.61
N ALA A 590 -8.89 9.32 -14.30
CA ALA A 590 -8.80 10.47 -15.20
C ALA A 590 -8.84 11.80 -14.45
N GLN A 591 -9.47 11.85 -13.26
CA GLN A 591 -9.63 13.06 -12.47
C GLN A 591 -8.50 13.25 -11.44
N ARG A 592 -7.94 12.16 -10.90
CA ARG A 592 -6.79 12.19 -9.98
C ARG A 592 -5.93 10.95 -10.18
N ASN A 593 -4.62 11.10 -10.08
CA ASN A 593 -3.71 9.98 -10.29
C ASN A 593 -3.88 8.88 -9.22
N TYR A 594 -3.64 7.63 -9.61
CA TYR A 594 -3.57 6.46 -8.71
C TYR A 594 -4.81 6.18 -7.82
N MET A 595 -5.97 6.73 -8.16
CA MET A 595 -7.22 6.45 -7.44
C MET A 595 -7.46 4.93 -7.39
N VAL A 596 -7.66 4.42 -6.17
CA VAL A 596 -7.54 2.99 -5.82
C VAL A 596 -6.15 2.46 -6.19
N GLN A 597 -5.25 2.50 -5.20
CA GLN A 597 -3.80 2.43 -5.43
C GLN A 597 -3.26 0.99 -5.44
N THR A 598 -3.96 0.04 -4.83
CA THR A 598 -3.51 -1.36 -4.73
C THR A 598 -4.60 -2.32 -5.17
N GLU A 599 -4.19 -3.52 -5.61
CA GLU A 599 -5.14 -4.59 -5.96
C GLU A 599 -6.02 -4.98 -4.76
N ASP A 600 -5.45 -5.13 -3.56
CA ASP A 600 -6.21 -5.44 -2.34
C ASP A 600 -7.36 -4.44 -2.09
N GLN A 601 -7.13 -3.16 -2.39
CA GLN A 601 -8.14 -2.11 -2.28
C GLN A 601 -9.25 -2.30 -3.32
N TYR A 602 -8.89 -2.68 -4.55
CA TYR A 602 -9.83 -2.98 -5.62
C TYR A 602 -10.69 -4.20 -5.28
N ILE A 603 -10.10 -5.27 -4.73
CA ILE A 603 -10.82 -6.45 -4.22
C ILE A 603 -11.73 -6.06 -3.04
N PHE A 604 -11.25 -5.23 -2.12
CA PHE A 604 -12.05 -4.78 -0.97
C PHE A 604 -13.31 -4.00 -1.37
N ILE A 605 -13.26 -3.23 -2.46
CA ILE A 605 -14.43 -2.55 -3.03
C ILE A 605 -15.48 -3.57 -3.46
N HIS A 606 -15.08 -4.62 -4.18
CA HIS A 606 -15.97 -5.71 -4.61
C HIS A 606 -16.60 -6.41 -3.41
N ASP A 607 -15.79 -6.80 -2.43
CA ASP A 607 -16.26 -7.47 -1.22
C ASP A 607 -17.22 -6.60 -0.41
N SER A 608 -16.97 -5.28 -0.35
CA SER A 608 -17.85 -4.32 0.33
C SER A 608 -19.21 -4.21 -0.34
N LEU A 609 -19.24 -4.16 -1.68
CA LEU A 609 -20.49 -4.07 -2.43
C LEU A 609 -21.30 -5.37 -2.37
N LEU A 610 -20.61 -6.52 -2.40
CA LEU A 610 -21.24 -7.82 -2.21
C LEU A 610 -21.85 -7.94 -0.81
N GLU A 611 -21.11 -7.56 0.24
CA GLU A 611 -21.62 -7.61 1.61
C GLU A 611 -22.82 -6.68 1.80
N ALA A 612 -22.77 -5.47 1.25
CA ALA A 612 -23.89 -4.53 1.28
C ALA A 612 -25.12 -5.07 0.54
N TYR A 613 -24.93 -5.75 -0.60
CA TYR A 613 -26.02 -6.40 -1.34
C TYR A 613 -26.66 -7.54 -0.54
N VAL A 614 -25.82 -8.45 -0.02
CA VAL A 614 -26.28 -9.67 0.67
C VAL A 614 -26.95 -9.34 2.01
N CYS A 615 -26.39 -8.39 2.75
CA CYS A 615 -26.88 -8.05 4.09
C CYS A 615 -28.02 -7.02 4.06
N GLY A 616 -28.05 -6.13 3.07
CA GLY A 616 -29.02 -5.04 3.01
C GLY A 616 -28.89 -4.05 4.17
N GLN A 617 -30.00 -3.37 4.49
CA GLN A 617 -30.10 -2.41 5.60
C GLN A 617 -30.88 -3.03 6.76
N THR A 618 -30.17 -3.36 7.83
CA THR A 618 -30.71 -4.03 9.04
C THR A 618 -30.70 -3.12 10.27
N GLU A 619 -30.37 -1.84 10.11
CA GLU A 619 -30.43 -0.87 11.21
C GLU A 619 -31.86 -0.39 11.45
N VAL A 620 -32.31 -0.41 12.71
CA VAL A 620 -33.68 -0.09 13.10
C VAL A 620 -33.68 0.99 14.18
N PRO A 621 -34.36 2.13 13.98
CA PRO A 621 -34.55 3.13 15.03
C PRO A 621 -35.27 2.51 16.24
N ALA A 622 -34.84 2.84 17.46
CA ALA A 622 -35.41 2.26 18.69
C ALA A 622 -36.94 2.35 18.76
N ARG A 623 -37.53 3.47 18.32
CA ARG A 623 -38.99 3.68 18.24
C ARG A 623 -39.72 2.68 17.35
N ASN A 624 -39.05 2.09 16.37
CA ASN A 624 -39.60 1.14 15.42
C ASN A 624 -39.24 -0.31 15.75
N LEU A 625 -38.44 -0.56 16.80
CA LEU A 625 -37.90 -1.89 17.10
C LEU A 625 -39.00 -2.93 17.34
N HIS A 626 -40.01 -2.58 18.15
CA HIS A 626 -41.11 -3.50 18.44
C HIS A 626 -41.86 -3.92 17.16
N ALA A 627 -42.23 -2.96 16.32
CA ALA A 627 -42.92 -3.24 15.06
C ALA A 627 -42.04 -4.05 14.09
N HIS A 628 -40.73 -3.82 14.08
CA HIS A 628 -39.79 -4.59 13.28
C HIS A 628 -39.68 -6.04 13.73
N ILE A 629 -39.58 -6.29 15.04
CA ILE A 629 -39.55 -7.65 15.60
C ILE A 629 -40.85 -8.40 15.26
N GLN A 630 -42.01 -7.75 15.41
CA GLN A 630 -43.29 -8.36 15.04
C GLN A 630 -43.33 -8.78 13.57
N ARG A 631 -42.78 -7.96 12.67
CA ARG A 631 -42.64 -8.32 11.24
C ARG A 631 -41.70 -9.51 11.04
N LEU A 632 -40.54 -9.53 11.69
CA LEU A 632 -39.58 -10.64 11.56
C LEU A 632 -40.12 -11.97 12.09
N MET A 633 -41.06 -11.96 13.02
CA MET A 633 -41.71 -13.18 13.53
C MET A 633 -42.76 -13.76 12.58
N GLN A 634 -43.22 -12.99 11.59
CA GLN A 634 -44.18 -13.47 10.58
C GLN A 634 -43.47 -14.34 9.53
N LEU A 635 -44.22 -15.29 8.97
CA LEU A 635 -43.77 -16.09 7.83
C LEU A 635 -43.69 -15.21 6.59
N GLU A 636 -42.60 -15.32 5.84
CA GLU A 636 -42.45 -14.58 4.59
C GLU A 636 -43.41 -15.16 3.52
N PRO A 637 -44.08 -14.33 2.69
CA PRO A 637 -45.01 -14.82 1.67
C PRO A 637 -44.35 -15.79 0.69
N GLY A 638 -44.81 -17.05 0.69
CA GLY A 638 -44.29 -18.11 -0.19
C GLY A 638 -43.12 -18.91 0.38
N GLU A 639 -42.69 -18.65 1.62
CA GLU A 639 -41.62 -19.38 2.29
C GLU A 639 -42.09 -19.99 3.63
N ASN A 640 -41.50 -21.12 4.03
CA ASN A 640 -41.81 -21.82 5.29
C ASN A 640 -40.96 -21.33 6.48
N ALA A 641 -40.35 -20.15 6.37
CA ALA A 641 -39.46 -19.59 7.38
C ALA A 641 -39.87 -18.16 7.73
N SER A 642 -39.61 -17.77 8.97
CA SER A 642 -39.88 -16.41 9.44
C SER A 642 -38.81 -15.45 8.91
N GLY A 643 -39.14 -14.15 8.83
CA GLY A 643 -38.15 -13.12 8.48
C GLY A 643 -36.90 -13.21 9.38
N MET A 644 -37.07 -13.48 10.67
CA MET A 644 -35.99 -13.69 11.65
C MET A 644 -35.08 -14.86 11.26
N GLU A 645 -35.67 -15.98 10.86
CA GLU A 645 -34.92 -17.16 10.41
C GLU A 645 -34.15 -16.88 9.11
N HIS A 646 -34.73 -16.10 8.19
CA HIS A 646 -34.03 -15.65 6.99
C HIS A 646 -32.83 -14.76 7.34
N GLU A 647 -33.00 -13.80 8.24
CA GLU A 647 -31.89 -12.94 8.69
C GLU A 647 -30.77 -13.77 9.31
N PHE A 648 -31.12 -14.72 10.20
CA PHE A 648 -30.15 -15.60 10.84
C PHE A 648 -29.43 -16.49 9.83
N LYS A 649 -30.15 -17.06 8.84
CA LYS A 649 -29.55 -17.85 7.76
C LYS A 649 -28.61 -17.01 6.89
N ARG A 650 -28.86 -15.71 6.68
CA ARG A 650 -27.93 -14.83 5.95
C ARG A 650 -26.56 -14.72 6.64
N LEU A 651 -26.52 -14.71 7.98
CA LEU A 651 -25.26 -14.69 8.73
C LEU A 651 -24.38 -15.91 8.42
N SER A 652 -24.99 -17.07 8.18
CA SER A 652 -24.26 -18.31 7.85
C SER A 652 -23.66 -18.33 6.43
N LYS A 653 -24.11 -17.43 5.54
CA LYS A 653 -23.56 -17.32 4.18
C LYS A 653 -22.20 -16.62 4.16
N ILE A 654 -21.85 -15.92 5.23
CA ILE A 654 -20.54 -15.29 5.40
C ILE A 654 -19.53 -16.39 5.70
N LYS A 655 -18.75 -16.79 4.71
CA LYS A 655 -17.69 -17.79 4.86
C LYS A 655 -16.41 -17.14 5.37
N THR A 656 -15.87 -17.66 6.45
CA THR A 656 -14.53 -17.26 6.93
C THR A 656 -13.48 -18.13 6.28
N ASP A 657 -12.42 -17.52 5.76
CA ASP A 657 -11.30 -18.24 5.19
C ASP A 657 -10.60 -19.12 6.24
N SER A 658 -10.56 -20.42 5.98
CA SER A 658 -9.97 -21.43 6.86
C SER A 658 -8.46 -21.25 7.06
N THR A 659 -7.76 -20.64 6.09
CA THR A 659 -6.31 -20.38 6.16
C THR A 659 -5.97 -19.43 7.30
N ARG A 660 -6.91 -18.55 7.67
CA ARG A 660 -6.73 -17.57 8.76
C ARG A 660 -6.62 -18.20 10.15
N PHE A 661 -6.98 -19.47 10.31
CA PHE A 661 -6.86 -20.22 11.57
C PHE A 661 -5.56 -21.04 11.66
N ALA A 662 -4.55 -20.75 10.84
CA ALA A 662 -3.28 -21.50 10.77
C ALA A 662 -2.64 -21.73 12.16
N THR A 663 -2.54 -20.70 13.00
CA THR A 663 -1.96 -20.81 14.36
C THR A 663 -2.75 -21.76 15.26
N ALA A 664 -4.08 -21.68 15.24
CA ALA A 664 -4.96 -22.57 16.00
C ALA A 664 -4.92 -24.01 15.47
N ASN A 665 -4.60 -24.18 14.17
CA ASN A 665 -4.48 -25.47 13.50
C ASN A 665 -3.12 -26.17 13.70
N LEU A 666 -2.11 -25.47 14.25
CA LEU A 666 -0.80 -26.06 14.53
C LEU A 666 -0.95 -27.30 15.43
N PRO A 667 -0.25 -28.42 15.15
CA PRO A 667 -0.37 -29.65 15.95
C PRO A 667 -0.18 -29.43 17.46
N CYS A 668 0.76 -28.56 17.84
CA CYS A 668 1.03 -28.21 19.23
C CYS A 668 -0.06 -27.36 19.91
N ASN A 669 -1.00 -26.78 19.15
CA ASN A 669 -2.10 -25.97 19.69
C ASN A 669 -3.46 -26.70 19.63
N LYS A 670 -3.59 -27.80 18.87
CA LYS A 670 -4.87 -28.50 18.70
C LYS A 670 -5.51 -28.91 20.03
N HIS A 671 -4.72 -29.44 20.97
CA HIS A 671 -5.21 -29.87 22.28
C HIS A 671 -5.70 -28.71 23.18
N LYS A 672 -5.34 -27.46 22.83
CA LYS A 672 -5.80 -26.26 23.54
C LYS A 672 -7.21 -25.83 23.08
N ASN A 673 -7.72 -26.38 21.98
CA ASN A 673 -9.07 -26.08 21.48
C ASN A 673 -10.06 -27.14 21.99
N ARG A 674 -11.03 -26.74 22.82
CA ARG A 674 -12.08 -27.65 23.32
C ARG A 674 -12.96 -28.21 22.19
N LEU A 675 -13.25 -27.39 21.18
CA LEU A 675 -14.02 -27.78 19.99
C LEU A 675 -13.19 -27.50 18.74
N VAL A 676 -13.04 -28.49 17.86
CA VAL A 676 -12.23 -28.38 16.64
C VAL A 676 -12.85 -27.42 15.62
N SER A 677 -14.16 -27.19 15.69
CA SER A 677 -14.90 -26.25 14.85
C SER A 677 -14.82 -24.79 15.34
N ILE A 678 -14.45 -24.55 16.61
CA ILE A 678 -14.40 -23.21 17.21
C ILE A 678 -12.94 -22.87 17.52
N LYS A 679 -12.38 -21.96 16.73
CA LYS A 679 -10.98 -21.56 16.80
C LYS A 679 -10.87 -20.05 16.93
N TYR A 680 -9.93 -19.59 17.73
CA TYR A 680 -9.60 -18.17 17.81
C TYR A 680 -8.66 -17.77 16.69
N LEU A 681 -8.97 -16.65 16.05
CA LEU A 681 -8.09 -15.96 15.11
C LEU A 681 -6.98 -15.27 15.92
N VAL A 682 -5.74 -15.73 15.81
CA VAL A 682 -4.60 -15.05 16.44
C VAL A 682 -4.12 -13.96 15.48
N LYS A 683 -4.55 -12.72 15.68
CA LYS A 683 -3.92 -11.57 15.01
C LYS A 683 -2.51 -11.40 15.59
N ARG A 684 -1.48 -11.59 14.77
CA ARG A 684 -0.12 -11.16 15.14
C ARG A 684 -0.15 -9.65 15.27
N TYR A 685 -0.29 -9.15 16.50
CA TYR A 685 0.23 -7.84 16.84
C TYR A 685 1.75 -7.99 16.82
N ILE A 686 2.38 -7.64 15.70
CA ILE A 686 3.80 -7.32 15.70
C ILE A 686 3.85 -5.96 16.39
N THR A 687 4.01 -5.99 17.71
CA THR A 687 4.42 -4.84 18.53
C THR A 687 5.83 -4.43 18.16
#